data_AF-A0A538BQP3-F1
#
_entry.id   AF-A0A538BQP3-F1
#
_cell.length_a   1.000
_cell.length_b   1.000
_cell.length_c   1.000
_cell.angle_alpha   90.00
_cell.angle_beta   90.00
_cell.angle_gamma   90.00
#
_symmetry.space_group_name_H-M   'P 1'
#
loop_
_entity.id
_entity.type
_entity.pdbx_description
1 polymer ?
#
loop_
_entity_poly.entity_id
_entity_poly.type
_entity_poly.pdbx_seq_one_letter_code
_entity_poly.pdbx_strand_id
1 'polypeptide(L)'
;MAKAPEERYSTCGELAKAARSALRGKTFTRPKVRRRRLVLVSAALLVAAAAMGGVLASRSSSGQPVAKSPSISLRPNSLNLIDARTHRVVGRISSRRAGFANGVGGIAFSKGAAWVTTANQSLVHVDLAKRKVTAVRQLPWVPAGVAAGANSVWVLQDVGQEIIRIDAHSGKIAGRFDVRGDPTGANWGGAAYADGSLWLARGDGVARVDPLTGRVLHRFPAASRWLVFADGAIWAGEPGSGRVWKIDPLANKIVHQAKLHGWLSDLVVGGGSVWAPILQDGVVFKLSEEDLGIQASPATGADPERLSFGGGHLWVANTASRTVSLLDEVSGARRQLGAEARPTTVVYHSGLVWTAAAAAPTPLPPIKGEQLRVSTPTDTAVDPDPMGGKGSVQQLMYATCANLLYYPDSAGADGTRLRPEIAAAMPAVSPNGRTYTFRIRRGYRFSPPSGEAVTARTFQHTLERSLSPKNVYSAGPWLAPDIEGVSAYRAGKAAHIAGIVVRGNALAITLVKPAGDFLTRLSMSAFCPVPLSVPVHVPGFSVHPVPSAGPYYISSIQGDRTVLKRNPNYSGPRPRRAERIVYTNDIPTPSAVGLVDHGAIDVLPQDFDNTTPLMNPGGLLDQRAGPGSPAARAGKQQYYPYKAPVLDAIVFNTRRPLFRDVHLRRAVSYALDRRALAAAFGDTPADQLVPPAFHGFPAGRSYPLDRPDLATARRLAGGGKRHAVIAICGDARLPKLAAIVRSDLARIGITVSVVQAQQCPGRYESADLLFVFPLGSNERDPAPFLDQALHSSVYGSALGPGPWRSRAFRAQLERAGALRGQARTAAFRRLDEKLMRLAPLAVYGSYVWAEYLSPKLGCKIFQAEYGFVDLGALCKRS
;
A
#
# COMPACT_ATOMS: atom_id res chain seq x y z
N MET A 1 -42.29 -45.61 0.99
CA MET A 1 -43.18 -44.98 2.00
C MET A 1 -42.77 -43.53 2.19
N ALA A 2 -43.31 -42.61 1.39
CA ALA A 2 -43.09 -41.18 1.58
C ALA A 2 -44.24 -40.63 2.43
N LYS A 3 -43.92 -40.06 3.60
CA LYS A 3 -44.90 -39.41 4.48
C LYS A 3 -45.32 -38.06 3.91
N ALA A 4 -46.58 -37.66 4.13
CA ALA A 4 -47.06 -36.32 3.80
C ALA A 4 -46.22 -35.24 4.51
N PRO A 5 -46.08 -34.01 3.97
CA PRO A 5 -45.21 -32.96 4.54
C PRO A 5 -45.40 -32.71 6.04
N GLU A 6 -46.65 -32.71 6.50
CA GLU A 6 -47.08 -32.56 7.90
C GLU A 6 -46.69 -33.74 8.80
N GLU A 7 -46.39 -34.89 8.21
CA GLU A 7 -45.97 -36.12 8.90
C GLU A 7 -44.45 -36.34 8.89
N ARG A 8 -43.68 -35.43 8.28
CA ARG A 8 -42.20 -35.47 8.27
C ARG A 8 -41.64 -35.08 9.63
N TYR A 9 -40.48 -35.64 9.99
CA TYR A 9 -39.74 -35.26 11.19
C TYR A 9 -39.18 -33.84 11.05
N SER A 10 -39.40 -32.97 12.04
CA SER A 10 -39.03 -31.55 11.94
C SER A 10 -37.55 -31.29 12.22
N THR A 11 -36.84 -32.29 12.75
CA THR A 11 -35.38 -32.25 12.99
C THR A 11 -34.77 -33.63 12.76
N CYS A 12 -33.47 -33.67 12.44
CA CYS A 12 -32.71 -34.93 12.35
C CYS A 12 -32.72 -35.71 13.68
N GLY A 13 -32.83 -35.01 14.82
CA GLY A 13 -32.93 -35.63 16.14
C GLY A 13 -34.25 -36.38 16.37
N GLU A 14 -35.38 -35.87 15.86
CA GLU A 14 -36.66 -36.59 15.89
C GLU A 14 -36.61 -37.85 15.03
N LEU A 15 -36.05 -37.75 13.82
CA LEU A 15 -35.88 -38.89 12.91
C LEU A 15 -35.02 -39.99 13.57
N ALA A 16 -33.90 -39.63 14.20
CA ALA A 16 -33.04 -40.58 14.89
C ALA A 16 -33.74 -41.26 16.08
N LYS A 17 -34.53 -40.53 16.86
CA LYS A 17 -35.32 -41.10 17.97
C LYS A 17 -36.43 -42.04 17.49
N ALA A 18 -37.12 -41.68 16.41
CA ALA A 18 -38.14 -42.52 15.81
C ALA A 18 -37.53 -43.82 15.24
N ALA A 19 -36.38 -43.73 14.54
CA ALA A 19 -35.66 -44.89 14.02
C ALA A 19 -35.20 -45.84 15.14
N ARG A 20 -34.63 -45.31 16.24
CA ARG A 20 -34.25 -46.12 17.41
C ARG A 20 -35.45 -46.77 18.10
N SER A 21 -36.60 -46.11 18.11
CA SER A 21 -37.82 -46.67 18.71
C SER A 21 -38.38 -47.82 17.85
N ALA A 22 -38.39 -47.65 16.53
CA ALA A 22 -38.80 -48.68 15.58
C ALA A 22 -37.90 -49.93 15.64
N LEU A 23 -36.57 -49.75 15.74
CA LEU A 23 -35.62 -50.85 15.92
C LEU A 23 -35.82 -51.63 17.22
N ARG A 24 -36.53 -51.05 18.20
CA ARG A 24 -36.87 -51.68 19.48
C ARG A 24 -38.32 -52.17 19.55
N GLY A 25 -39.03 -52.21 18.41
CA GLY A 25 -40.43 -52.62 18.34
C GLY A 25 -41.41 -51.66 19.02
N LYS A 26 -41.02 -50.40 19.29
CA LYS A 26 -41.84 -49.41 19.99
C LYS A 26 -42.35 -48.33 19.04
N THR A 27 -43.63 -48.00 19.14
CA THR A 27 -44.24 -46.87 18.42
C THR A 27 -43.84 -45.53 19.03
N PHE A 28 -43.28 -44.63 18.20
CA PHE A 28 -42.89 -43.28 18.61
C PHE A 28 -44.10 -42.32 18.54
N THR A 29 -44.58 -41.84 19.69
CA THR A 29 -45.67 -40.85 19.79
C THR A 29 -45.12 -39.44 20.02
N ARG A 30 -45.43 -38.50 19.12
CA ARG A 30 -45.10 -37.06 19.27
C ARG A 30 -45.93 -36.41 20.39
N PRO A 31 -45.34 -35.57 21.26
CA PRO A 31 -46.11 -34.76 22.20
C PRO A 31 -46.81 -33.60 21.49
N LYS A 32 -48.15 -33.50 21.60
CA LYS A 32 -48.97 -32.40 21.08
C LYS A 32 -48.80 -31.15 21.96
N VAL A 33 -48.07 -30.13 21.49
CA VAL A 33 -48.02 -28.82 22.17
C VAL A 33 -49.20 -27.96 21.71
N ARG A 34 -50.14 -27.68 22.63
CA ARG A 34 -51.28 -26.77 22.44
C ARG A 34 -50.77 -25.32 22.24
N ARG A 35 -50.76 -24.84 20.98
CA ARG A 35 -50.59 -23.43 20.63
C ARG A 35 -51.87 -22.65 20.94
N ARG A 36 -51.99 -22.07 22.13
CA ARG A 36 -52.86 -20.90 22.43
C ARG A 36 -52.54 -20.40 23.85
N ARG A 37 -51.59 -19.46 23.93
CA ARG A 37 -51.30 -18.49 25.05
C ARG A 37 -49.86 -17.91 25.02
N LEU A 38 -49.04 -18.19 24.01
CA LEU A 38 -47.65 -17.69 23.92
C LEU A 38 -47.45 -16.44 23.04
N VAL A 39 -48.52 -15.78 22.58
CA VAL A 39 -48.37 -14.56 21.74
C VAL A 39 -48.33 -13.26 22.56
N LEU A 40 -48.75 -13.27 23.83
CA LEU A 40 -48.75 -12.05 24.68
C LEU A 40 -47.53 -11.92 25.61
N VAL A 41 -46.80 -13.00 25.89
CA VAL A 41 -45.57 -12.96 26.71
C VAL A 41 -44.35 -12.54 25.88
N SER A 42 -44.35 -12.82 24.58
CA SER A 42 -43.29 -12.45 23.63
C SER A 42 -43.19 -10.94 23.40
N ALA A 43 -44.31 -10.22 23.44
CA ALA A 43 -44.35 -8.77 23.25
C ALA A 43 -43.81 -8.01 24.47
N ALA A 44 -44.05 -8.50 25.70
CA ALA A 44 -43.54 -7.86 26.91
C ALA A 44 -42.03 -8.11 27.12
N LEU A 45 -41.52 -9.30 26.73
CA LEU A 45 -40.09 -9.62 26.79
C LEU A 45 -39.26 -8.89 25.71
N LEU A 46 -39.84 -8.57 24.55
CA LEU A 46 -39.18 -7.78 23.52
C LEU A 46 -39.03 -6.30 23.91
N VAL A 47 -39.96 -5.73 24.69
CA VAL A 47 -39.83 -4.36 25.21
C VAL A 47 -38.85 -4.29 26.39
N ALA A 48 -38.78 -5.30 27.25
CA ALA A 48 -37.78 -5.37 28.32
C ALA A 48 -36.35 -5.62 27.77
N ALA A 49 -36.21 -6.41 26.70
CA ALA A 49 -34.93 -6.63 26.03
C ALA A 49 -34.46 -5.39 25.23
N ALA A 50 -35.38 -4.63 24.64
CA ALA A 50 -35.06 -3.37 23.97
C ALA A 50 -34.70 -2.24 24.96
N ALA A 51 -35.33 -2.21 26.14
CA ALA A 51 -35.00 -1.25 27.20
C ALA A 51 -33.68 -1.58 27.91
N MET A 52 -33.34 -2.86 28.13
CA MET A 52 -32.02 -3.24 28.67
C MET A 52 -30.89 -3.15 27.63
N GLY A 53 -31.17 -3.41 26.35
CA GLY A 53 -30.21 -3.21 25.26
C GLY A 53 -29.89 -1.73 24.98
N GLY A 54 -30.87 -0.84 25.17
CA GLY A 54 -30.69 0.62 25.06
C GLY A 54 -29.99 1.25 26.26
N VAL A 55 -30.17 0.73 27.49
CA VAL A 55 -29.57 1.29 28.71
C VAL A 55 -28.17 0.73 29.01
N LEU A 56 -27.80 -0.44 28.46
CA LEU A 56 -26.42 -0.96 28.52
C LEU A 56 -25.48 -0.39 27.44
N ALA A 57 -26.00 0.37 26.47
CA ALA A 57 -25.20 1.06 25.44
C ALA A 57 -24.96 2.56 25.72
N SER A 58 -25.45 3.10 26.85
CA SER A 58 -25.31 4.54 27.18
C SER A 58 -24.79 4.85 28.59
N ARG A 59 -24.27 3.87 29.33
CA ARG A 59 -23.47 4.14 30.53
C ARG A 59 -22.00 3.95 30.23
N SER A 60 -21.32 5.06 29.97
CA SER A 60 -19.88 5.18 30.15
C SER A 60 -19.55 4.79 31.60
N SER A 61 -19.15 3.54 31.83
CA SER A 61 -18.62 3.13 33.11
C SER A 61 -17.22 3.71 33.26
N SER A 62 -17.15 4.85 33.91
CA SER A 62 -15.97 5.31 34.62
C SER A 62 -15.42 4.17 35.51
N GLY A 63 -14.18 3.77 35.26
CA GLY A 63 -13.27 3.30 36.30
C GLY A 63 -13.56 1.96 36.99
N GLN A 64 -13.92 0.88 36.28
CA GLN A 64 -13.63 -0.47 36.79
C GLN A 64 -12.31 -0.99 36.21
N PRO A 65 -11.40 -1.57 37.02
CA PRO A 65 -10.14 -2.11 36.54
C PRO A 65 -10.43 -3.30 35.62
N VAL A 66 -10.08 -3.16 34.33
CA VAL A 66 -10.07 -4.27 33.37
C VAL A 66 -9.27 -5.40 34.00
N ALA A 67 -9.92 -6.54 34.25
CA ALA A 67 -9.23 -7.74 34.72
C ALA A 67 -8.04 -8.00 33.80
N LYS A 68 -6.81 -7.96 34.33
CA LYS A 68 -5.60 -8.18 33.54
C LYS A 68 -5.67 -9.58 32.94
N SER A 69 -5.73 -9.65 31.60
CA SER A 69 -5.60 -10.92 30.89
C SER A 69 -4.34 -11.66 31.37
N PRO A 70 -4.40 -12.97 31.60
CA PRO A 70 -3.22 -13.74 31.99
C PRO A 70 -2.11 -13.54 30.97
N SER A 71 -0.89 -13.26 31.43
CA SER A 71 0.24 -12.94 30.55
C SER A 71 1.11 -14.17 30.26
N ILE A 72 1.70 -14.18 29.06
CA ILE A 72 2.69 -15.15 28.59
C ILE A 72 4.00 -14.43 28.25
N SER A 73 5.12 -15.01 28.68
CA SER A 73 6.46 -14.45 28.45
C SER A 73 7.03 -14.94 27.13
N LEU A 74 6.68 -14.25 26.04
CA LEU A 74 7.25 -14.49 24.72
C LEU A 74 8.63 -13.81 24.61
N ARG A 75 9.66 -14.56 24.21
CA ARG A 75 10.97 -14.01 23.90
C ARG A 75 10.99 -13.54 22.44
N PRO A 76 11.36 -12.28 22.17
CA PRO A 76 11.55 -11.77 20.82
C PRO A 76 12.60 -12.58 20.03
N ASN A 77 12.48 -12.55 18.71
CA ASN A 77 13.47 -13.10 17.77
C ASN A 77 13.72 -14.61 18.00
N SER A 78 12.69 -15.33 18.43
CA SER A 78 12.74 -16.76 18.74
C SER A 78 11.38 -17.41 18.50
N LEU A 79 11.38 -18.74 18.33
CA LEU A 79 10.15 -19.55 18.34
C LEU A 79 9.85 -19.96 19.78
N ASN A 80 8.73 -19.47 20.31
CA ASN A 80 8.25 -19.78 21.65
C ASN A 80 7.29 -20.97 21.55
N LEU A 81 7.44 -21.94 22.45
CA LEU A 81 6.62 -23.14 22.52
C LEU A 81 5.66 -22.99 23.70
N ILE A 82 4.38 -22.81 23.41
CA ILE A 82 3.32 -22.74 24.42
C ILE A 82 2.67 -24.11 24.51
N ASP A 83 2.55 -24.66 25.71
CA ASP A 83 1.78 -25.88 25.92
C ASP A 83 0.29 -25.58 25.78
N ALA A 84 -0.39 -26.31 24.88
CA ALA A 84 -1.75 -26.01 24.47
C ALA A 84 -2.79 -26.27 25.57
N ARG A 85 -2.46 -27.03 26.63
CA ARG A 85 -3.39 -27.32 27.74
C ARG A 85 -3.21 -26.35 28.90
N THR A 86 -1.96 -26.06 29.24
CA THR A 86 -1.61 -25.23 30.39
C THR A 86 -1.50 -23.75 30.03
N HIS A 87 -1.38 -23.43 28.74
CA HIS A 87 -1.19 -22.08 28.19
C HIS A 87 0.08 -21.38 28.70
N ARG A 88 1.09 -22.18 29.08
CA ARG A 88 2.39 -21.70 29.56
C ARG A 88 3.47 -21.91 28.51
N VAL A 89 4.43 -21.01 28.47
CA VAL A 89 5.63 -21.18 27.63
C VAL A 89 6.51 -22.26 28.25
N VAL A 90 6.65 -23.40 27.57
CA VAL A 90 7.42 -24.58 28.01
C VAL A 90 8.76 -24.74 27.32
N GLY A 91 9.05 -23.93 26.31
CA GLY A 91 10.33 -23.96 25.61
C GLY A 91 10.52 -22.79 24.66
N ARG A 92 11.77 -22.55 24.26
CA ARG A 92 12.13 -21.49 23.32
C ARG A 92 13.25 -21.98 22.41
N ILE A 93 13.14 -21.70 21.12
CA ILE A 93 14.11 -22.06 20.10
C ILE A 93 14.66 -20.78 19.50
N SER A 94 15.95 -20.53 19.71
CA SER A 94 16.64 -19.32 19.25
C SER A 94 17.95 -19.66 18.58
N SER A 95 18.31 -18.93 17.52
CA SER A 95 19.62 -19.00 16.89
C SER A 95 19.90 -17.67 16.19
N ARG A 96 21.08 -17.08 16.44
CA ARG A 96 21.51 -15.84 15.77
C ARG A 96 21.62 -16.04 14.25
N ARG A 97 22.00 -17.24 13.81
CA ARG A 97 22.12 -17.59 12.39
C ARG A 97 20.76 -17.80 11.73
N ALA A 98 19.73 -18.18 12.49
CA ALA A 98 18.41 -18.52 11.94
C ALA A 98 17.62 -17.31 11.42
N GLY A 99 18.03 -16.08 11.73
CA GLY A 99 17.40 -14.89 11.16
C GLY A 99 15.97 -14.62 11.66
N PHE A 100 15.51 -15.25 12.74
CA PHE A 100 14.16 -15.05 13.30
C PHE A 100 13.83 -13.59 13.63
N ALA A 101 14.85 -12.75 13.88
CA ALA A 101 14.69 -11.32 14.11
C ALA A 101 14.14 -10.56 12.89
N ASN A 102 14.32 -11.10 11.68
CA ASN A 102 13.88 -10.50 10.43
C ASN A 102 12.44 -10.91 10.06
N GLY A 103 11.75 -11.67 10.93
CA GLY A 103 10.42 -12.19 10.67
C GLY A 103 10.42 -13.64 10.19
N VAL A 104 9.39 -14.38 10.63
CA VAL A 104 9.13 -15.77 10.26
C VAL A 104 7.98 -15.79 9.25
N GLY A 105 8.21 -16.37 8.07
CA GLY A 105 7.22 -16.44 7.00
C GLY A 105 6.24 -17.60 7.21
N GLY A 106 6.72 -18.83 7.02
CA GLY A 106 5.94 -20.06 7.16
C GLY A 106 6.67 -21.13 7.96
N ILE A 107 5.90 -22.04 8.57
CA ILE A 107 6.40 -23.21 9.28
C ILE A 107 5.70 -24.43 8.70
N ALA A 108 6.46 -25.37 8.15
CA ALA A 108 5.96 -26.66 7.71
C ALA A 108 6.56 -27.78 8.58
N PHE A 109 5.76 -28.78 8.91
CA PHE A 109 6.18 -29.92 9.71
C PHE A 109 6.35 -31.16 8.83
N SER A 110 7.49 -31.84 8.98
CA SER A 110 7.74 -33.17 8.44
C SER A 110 8.06 -34.13 9.60
N LYS A 111 8.18 -35.44 9.34
CA LYS A 111 8.43 -36.42 10.41
C LYS A 111 9.70 -36.07 11.20
N GLY A 112 9.52 -35.63 12.45
CA GLY A 112 10.60 -35.28 13.38
C GLY A 112 11.21 -33.88 13.22
N ALA A 113 10.77 -33.07 12.26
CA ALA A 113 11.37 -31.76 11.98
C ALA A 113 10.33 -30.66 11.68
N ALA A 114 10.70 -29.41 12.01
CA ALA A 114 10.03 -28.21 11.50
C ALA A 114 10.97 -27.45 10.55
N TRP A 115 10.38 -26.95 9.47
CA TRP A 115 11.04 -26.18 8.42
C TRP A 115 10.47 -24.76 8.42
N VAL A 116 11.33 -23.78 8.70
CA VAL A 116 10.92 -22.41 8.97
C VAL A 116 11.57 -21.48 7.96
N THR A 117 10.77 -20.71 7.23
CA THR A 117 11.27 -19.67 6.34
C THR A 117 11.33 -18.32 7.05
N THR A 118 12.30 -17.48 6.67
CA THR A 118 12.45 -16.13 7.22
C THR A 118 12.60 -15.09 6.11
N ALA A 119 12.26 -13.84 6.41
CA ALA A 119 12.29 -12.76 5.41
C ALA A 119 13.72 -12.44 4.93
N ASN A 120 14.75 -12.73 5.73
CA ASN A 120 16.15 -12.60 5.32
C ASN A 120 16.65 -13.82 4.52
N GLN A 121 15.81 -14.35 3.63
CA GLN A 121 16.18 -15.41 2.68
C GLN A 121 16.72 -16.68 3.34
N SER A 122 16.27 -17.04 4.55
CA SER A 122 16.77 -18.25 5.23
C SER A 122 15.70 -19.34 5.33
N LEU A 123 16.14 -20.59 5.18
CA LEU A 123 15.40 -21.78 5.56
C LEU A 123 16.08 -22.43 6.76
N VAL A 124 15.33 -22.57 7.85
CA VAL A 124 15.80 -23.06 9.14
C VAL A 124 15.21 -24.44 9.40
N HIS A 125 16.08 -25.40 9.68
CA HIS A 125 15.69 -26.74 10.08
C HIS A 125 15.75 -26.87 11.61
N VAL A 126 14.64 -27.28 12.21
CA VAL A 126 14.47 -27.46 13.65
C VAL A 126 14.12 -28.92 13.95
N ASP A 127 14.93 -29.56 14.78
CA ASP A 127 14.65 -30.91 15.28
C ASP A 127 13.56 -30.83 16.36
N LEU A 128 12.44 -31.55 16.17
CA LEU A 128 11.28 -31.47 17.07
C LEU A 128 11.54 -32.13 18.43
N ALA A 129 12.35 -33.19 18.47
CA ALA A 129 12.67 -33.89 19.71
C ALA A 129 13.66 -33.08 20.56
N LYS A 130 14.72 -32.56 19.93
CA LYS A 130 15.76 -31.75 20.58
C LYS A 130 15.32 -30.31 20.82
N ARG A 131 14.29 -29.84 20.10
CA ARG A 131 13.80 -28.45 20.11
C ARG A 131 14.91 -27.44 19.82
N LYS A 132 15.76 -27.74 18.83
CA LYS A 132 16.94 -26.93 18.49
C LYS A 132 17.07 -26.77 16.98
N VAL A 133 17.59 -25.61 16.58
CA VAL A 133 18.03 -25.38 15.20
C VAL A 133 19.23 -26.28 14.93
N THR A 134 19.13 -27.15 13.93
CA THR A 134 20.23 -28.04 13.53
C THR A 134 20.85 -27.65 12.19
N ALA A 135 20.14 -26.91 11.34
CA ALA A 135 20.71 -26.32 10.13
C ALA A 135 20.03 -24.99 9.77
N VAL A 136 20.79 -24.11 9.12
CA VAL A 136 20.29 -22.88 8.48
C VAL A 136 20.87 -22.83 7.08
N ARG A 137 20.01 -22.63 6.09
CA ARG A 137 20.40 -22.51 4.68
C ARG A 137 19.99 -21.13 4.16
N GLN A 138 20.92 -20.44 3.51
CA GLN A 138 20.61 -19.23 2.74
C GLN A 138 20.01 -19.63 1.40
N LEU A 139 18.91 -18.98 1.04
CA LEU A 139 18.21 -19.10 -0.22
C LEU A 139 18.67 -17.98 -1.15
N PRO A 140 18.62 -18.18 -2.47
CA PRO A 140 19.02 -17.14 -3.44
C PRO A 140 18.00 -15.99 -3.55
N TRP A 141 16.85 -16.11 -2.88
CA TRP A 141 15.73 -15.17 -2.93
C TRP A 141 14.92 -15.22 -1.64
N VAL A 142 14.02 -14.25 -1.48
CA VAL A 142 13.07 -14.20 -0.35
C VAL A 142 12.02 -15.31 -0.55
N PRO A 143 11.75 -16.15 0.46
CA PRO A 143 10.75 -17.21 0.33
C PRO A 143 9.33 -16.68 0.51
N ALA A 144 8.43 -17.06 -0.39
CA ALA A 144 6.99 -16.74 -0.31
C ALA A 144 6.20 -17.74 0.54
N GLY A 145 6.62 -19.01 0.58
CA GLY A 145 5.87 -20.08 1.21
C GLY A 145 6.67 -21.36 1.39
N VAL A 146 6.17 -22.26 2.25
CA VAL A 146 6.76 -23.57 2.50
C VAL A 146 5.66 -24.62 2.69
N ALA A 147 5.82 -25.80 2.08
CA ALA A 147 4.94 -26.94 2.24
C ALA A 147 5.75 -28.22 2.50
N ALA A 148 5.17 -29.18 3.22
CA ALA A 148 5.80 -30.48 3.49
C ALA A 148 4.85 -31.63 3.16
N GLY A 149 5.40 -32.74 2.68
CA GLY A 149 4.65 -33.93 2.26
C GLY A 149 5.53 -34.91 1.48
N ALA A 150 5.14 -36.19 1.42
CA ALA A 150 5.89 -37.24 0.72
C ALA A 150 7.43 -37.21 0.94
N ASN A 151 7.83 -37.13 2.21
CA ASN A 151 9.25 -37.04 2.62
C ASN A 151 10.03 -35.87 1.97
N SER A 152 9.33 -34.82 1.54
CA SER A 152 9.91 -33.65 0.90
C SER A 152 9.36 -32.35 1.50
N VAL A 153 10.11 -31.29 1.29
CA VAL A 153 9.75 -29.91 1.62
C VAL A 153 9.93 -29.06 0.38
N TRP A 154 8.93 -28.25 0.04
CA TRP A 154 8.99 -27.32 -1.08
C TRP A 154 9.02 -25.91 -0.54
N VAL A 155 9.96 -25.10 -1.04
CA VAL A 155 10.08 -23.68 -0.73
C VAL A 155 9.89 -22.90 -2.01
N LEU A 156 9.03 -21.88 -1.95
CA LEU A 156 8.62 -21.10 -3.12
C LEU A 156 9.35 -19.76 -3.14
N GLN A 157 9.82 -19.34 -4.31
CA GLN A 157 10.37 -18.01 -4.54
C GLN A 157 9.31 -16.93 -4.43
N ASP A 158 9.62 -15.84 -3.72
CA ASP A 158 8.84 -14.60 -3.76
C ASP A 158 9.11 -13.81 -5.04
N VAL A 159 8.04 -13.26 -5.63
CA VAL A 159 8.07 -12.52 -6.91
C VAL A 159 8.83 -13.28 -8.02
N GLY A 160 8.63 -14.60 -8.11
CA GLY A 160 9.23 -15.46 -9.11
C GLY A 160 8.52 -16.81 -9.27
N GLN A 161 9.16 -17.73 -9.99
CA GLN A 161 8.59 -19.06 -10.30
C GLN A 161 9.40 -20.23 -9.74
N GLU A 162 10.61 -19.98 -9.22
CA GLU A 162 11.48 -21.06 -8.77
C GLU A 162 10.89 -21.74 -7.52
N ILE A 163 10.99 -23.05 -7.50
CA ILE A 163 10.64 -23.91 -6.37
C ILE A 163 11.85 -24.79 -6.07
N ILE A 164 12.26 -24.80 -4.79
CA ILE A 164 13.31 -25.68 -4.30
C ILE A 164 12.63 -26.84 -3.57
N ARG A 165 12.88 -28.07 -4.04
CA ARG A 165 12.50 -29.30 -3.36
C ARG A 165 13.67 -29.79 -2.50
N ILE A 166 13.38 -30.10 -1.26
CA ILE A 166 14.33 -30.51 -0.23
C ILE A 166 13.89 -31.88 0.27
N ASP A 167 14.82 -32.81 0.38
CA ASP A 167 14.59 -34.08 1.03
C ASP A 167 14.40 -33.85 2.55
N ALA A 168 13.26 -34.25 3.10
CA ALA A 168 12.87 -33.91 4.46
C ALA A 168 13.70 -34.63 5.53
N HIS A 169 14.43 -35.70 5.17
CA HIS A 169 15.26 -36.46 6.09
C HIS A 169 16.70 -35.92 6.15
N SER A 170 17.33 -35.76 4.99
CA SER A 170 18.72 -35.32 4.87
C SER A 170 18.88 -33.79 4.86
N GLY A 171 17.82 -33.05 4.53
CA GLY A 171 17.85 -31.60 4.32
C GLY A 171 18.69 -31.13 3.15
N LYS A 172 19.01 -32.04 2.23
CA LYS A 172 19.67 -31.73 0.96
C LYS A 172 18.63 -31.30 -0.07
N ILE A 173 19.04 -30.39 -0.96
CA ILE A 173 18.23 -30.01 -2.11
C ILE A 173 18.13 -31.23 -3.03
N ALA A 174 16.92 -31.75 -3.19
CA ALA A 174 16.62 -32.87 -4.08
C ALA A 174 16.33 -32.41 -5.52
N GLY A 175 15.93 -31.15 -5.71
CA GLY A 175 15.72 -30.57 -7.03
C GLY A 175 15.36 -29.09 -6.99
N ARG A 176 15.50 -28.43 -8.14
CA ARG A 176 15.03 -27.06 -8.40
C ARG A 176 14.29 -27.05 -9.72
N PHE A 177 13.14 -26.40 -9.76
CA PHE A 177 12.33 -26.32 -10.98
C PHE A 177 11.45 -25.07 -10.96
N ASP A 178 11.11 -24.61 -12.16
CA ASP A 178 10.08 -23.59 -12.38
C ASP A 178 8.73 -24.26 -12.71
N VAL A 179 7.64 -23.53 -12.47
CA VAL A 179 6.29 -23.98 -12.83
C VAL A 179 6.12 -23.87 -14.35
N ARG A 180 6.26 -24.98 -15.08
CA ARG A 180 6.23 -25.01 -16.55
C ARG A 180 4.80 -24.87 -17.08
N GLY A 181 4.66 -24.09 -18.16
CA GLY A 181 3.36 -23.82 -18.79
C GLY A 181 2.58 -22.68 -18.14
N ASP A 182 3.26 -21.83 -17.35
CA ASP A 182 2.71 -20.65 -16.69
C ASP A 182 3.57 -19.40 -16.96
N PRO A 183 3.45 -18.74 -18.12
CA PRO A 183 4.31 -17.61 -18.46
C PRO A 183 4.08 -16.34 -17.63
N THR A 184 3.02 -16.29 -16.79
CA THR A 184 2.61 -15.08 -16.06
C THR A 184 2.48 -15.22 -14.54
N GLY A 185 2.42 -16.44 -13.99
CA GLY A 185 2.19 -16.62 -12.57
C GLY A 185 3.43 -16.37 -11.71
N ALA A 186 3.41 -15.38 -10.84
CA ALA A 186 4.27 -15.38 -9.66
C ALA A 186 3.71 -16.35 -8.62
N ASN A 187 4.56 -16.88 -7.74
CA ASN A 187 4.10 -17.56 -6.52
C ASN A 187 3.57 -16.53 -5.52
N TRP A 188 2.34 -16.69 -5.02
CA TRP A 188 1.73 -15.74 -4.08
C TRP A 188 1.78 -16.22 -2.61
N GLY A 189 2.54 -17.29 -2.34
CA GLY A 189 2.90 -17.75 -0.99
C GLY A 189 2.15 -18.96 -0.47
N GLY A 190 0.91 -19.22 -0.92
CA GLY A 190 0.16 -20.42 -0.55
C GLY A 190 0.69 -21.68 -1.22
N ALA A 191 1.01 -22.70 -0.44
CA ALA A 191 1.43 -24.01 -0.94
C ALA A 191 0.90 -25.13 -0.04
N ALA A 192 0.47 -26.23 -0.65
CA ALA A 192 0.08 -27.44 0.07
C ALA A 192 0.52 -28.69 -0.71
N TYR A 193 0.82 -29.77 0.01
CA TYR A 193 1.02 -31.08 -0.60
C TYR A 193 -0.20 -31.95 -0.33
N ALA A 194 -0.84 -32.45 -1.38
CA ALA A 194 -2.04 -33.25 -1.27
C ALA A 194 -2.19 -34.18 -2.47
N ASP A 195 -2.63 -35.40 -2.21
CA ASP A 195 -2.95 -36.40 -3.24
C ASP A 195 -1.85 -36.55 -4.30
N GLY A 196 -0.63 -36.81 -3.82
CA GLY A 196 0.54 -37.00 -4.68
C GLY A 196 1.09 -35.73 -5.35
N SER A 197 0.43 -34.57 -5.19
CA SER A 197 0.68 -33.37 -5.97
C SER A 197 1.03 -32.16 -5.11
N LEU A 198 1.79 -31.23 -5.69
CA LEU A 198 2.01 -29.91 -5.12
C LEU A 198 0.92 -28.95 -5.61
N TRP A 199 0.28 -28.26 -4.68
CA TRP A 199 -0.76 -27.27 -4.96
C TRP A 199 -0.22 -25.89 -4.65
N LEU A 200 -0.35 -24.97 -5.60
CA LEU A 200 0.26 -23.64 -5.55
C LEU A 200 -0.79 -22.56 -5.73
N ALA A 201 -0.72 -21.54 -4.89
CA ALA A 201 -1.50 -20.33 -5.01
C ALA A 201 -0.82 -19.40 -6.02
N ARG A 202 -1.57 -18.98 -7.03
CA ARG A 202 -1.09 -18.20 -8.17
C ARG A 202 -1.97 -16.96 -8.33
N GLY A 203 -1.42 -15.89 -8.90
CA GLY A 203 -2.14 -14.64 -9.09
C GLY A 203 -3.42 -14.77 -9.95
N ASP A 204 -3.50 -15.80 -10.79
CA ASP A 204 -4.63 -16.11 -11.66
C ASP A 204 -5.50 -17.29 -11.18
N GLY A 205 -5.12 -18.00 -10.12
CA GLY A 205 -5.80 -19.22 -9.72
C GLY A 205 -5.08 -20.12 -8.71
N VAL A 206 -5.48 -21.39 -8.69
CA VAL A 206 -4.74 -22.48 -8.03
C VAL A 206 -4.19 -23.40 -9.11
N ALA A 207 -2.94 -23.81 -8.98
CA ALA A 207 -2.31 -24.79 -9.86
C ALA A 207 -2.00 -26.09 -9.10
N ARG A 208 -2.47 -27.22 -9.63
CA ARG A 208 -2.00 -28.55 -9.24
C ARG A 208 -0.79 -28.88 -10.11
N VAL A 209 0.32 -29.22 -9.49
CA VAL A 209 1.63 -29.35 -10.13
C VAL A 209 2.27 -30.68 -9.74
N ASP A 210 2.94 -31.28 -10.72
CA ASP A 210 3.79 -32.42 -10.50
C ASP A 210 4.97 -32.03 -9.58
N PRO A 211 5.11 -32.65 -8.41
CA PRO A 211 6.04 -32.20 -7.38
C PRO A 211 7.51 -32.47 -7.71
N LEU A 212 7.80 -33.22 -8.77
CA LEU A 212 9.14 -33.58 -9.22
C LEU A 212 9.63 -32.69 -10.36
N THR A 213 8.74 -32.40 -11.31
CA THR A 213 9.07 -31.77 -12.60
C THR A 213 8.61 -30.32 -12.72
N GLY A 214 7.68 -29.86 -11.87
CA GLY A 214 7.06 -28.54 -11.99
C GLY A 214 6.01 -28.44 -13.10
N ARG A 215 5.63 -29.55 -13.74
CA ARG A 215 4.59 -29.55 -14.78
C ARG A 215 3.22 -29.29 -14.18
N VAL A 216 2.51 -28.29 -14.68
CA VAL A 216 1.11 -28.05 -14.29
C VAL A 216 0.23 -29.21 -14.78
N LEU A 217 -0.43 -29.88 -13.84
CA LEU A 217 -1.35 -30.98 -14.07
C LEU A 217 -2.78 -30.47 -14.26
N HIS A 218 -3.19 -29.47 -13.50
CA HIS A 218 -4.52 -28.86 -13.59
C HIS A 218 -4.52 -27.41 -13.10
N ARG A 219 -5.43 -26.58 -13.62
CA ARG A 219 -5.64 -25.19 -13.21
C ARG A 219 -7.06 -24.95 -12.75
N PHE A 220 -7.21 -24.17 -11.69
CA PHE A 220 -8.50 -23.81 -11.12
C PHE A 220 -8.64 -22.29 -11.13
N PRO A 221 -9.76 -21.74 -11.65
CA PRO A 221 -10.01 -20.30 -11.68
C PRO A 221 -10.43 -19.77 -10.29
N ALA A 222 -9.55 -19.96 -9.30
CA ALA A 222 -9.74 -19.58 -7.91
C ALA A 222 -8.52 -18.76 -7.46
N ALA A 223 -8.49 -17.47 -7.84
CA ALA A 223 -7.37 -16.58 -7.50
C ALA A 223 -7.18 -16.55 -5.99
N SER A 224 -6.02 -17.00 -5.51
CA SER A 224 -5.83 -17.32 -4.10
C SER A 224 -4.45 -16.92 -3.61
N ARG A 225 -4.37 -16.61 -2.32
CA ARG A 225 -3.11 -16.48 -1.57
C ARG A 225 -2.98 -17.58 -0.53
N TRP A 226 -4.09 -17.96 0.09
CA TRP A 226 -4.13 -18.95 1.16
C TRP A 226 -4.52 -20.30 0.57
N LEU A 227 -3.77 -21.35 0.92
CA LEU A 227 -4.05 -22.73 0.56
C LEU A 227 -3.84 -23.64 1.76
N VAL A 228 -4.84 -24.46 2.05
CA VAL A 228 -4.78 -25.47 3.11
C VAL A 228 -5.29 -26.79 2.55
N PHE A 229 -4.56 -27.87 2.82
CA PHE A 229 -5.08 -29.23 2.64
C PHE A 229 -5.56 -29.75 3.99
N ALA A 230 -6.85 -30.07 4.08
CA ALA A 230 -7.46 -30.61 5.28
C ALA A 230 -8.72 -31.39 4.92
N ASP A 231 -8.99 -32.46 5.66
CA ASP A 231 -10.21 -33.26 5.55
C ASP A 231 -10.52 -33.72 4.11
N GLY A 232 -9.47 -34.08 3.38
CA GLY A 232 -9.53 -34.59 2.01
C GLY A 232 -9.76 -33.53 0.92
N ALA A 233 -9.83 -32.25 1.27
CA ALA A 233 -10.07 -31.16 0.32
C ALA A 233 -8.94 -30.11 0.32
N ILE A 234 -8.81 -29.41 -0.80
CA ILE A 234 -8.00 -28.20 -0.90
C ILE A 234 -8.92 -26.99 -0.67
N TRP A 235 -8.56 -26.19 0.32
CA TRP A 235 -9.26 -24.97 0.69
C TRP A 235 -8.43 -23.78 0.21
N ALA A 236 -9.06 -22.88 -0.54
CA ALA A 236 -8.39 -21.74 -1.15
C ALA A 236 -9.07 -20.43 -0.74
N GLY A 237 -8.27 -19.39 -0.50
CA GLY A 237 -8.77 -18.09 -0.04
C GLY A 237 -8.17 -16.91 -0.80
N GLU A 238 -9.03 -15.98 -1.24
CA GLU A 238 -8.66 -14.73 -1.89
C GLU A 238 -8.65 -13.57 -0.87
N PRO A 239 -7.48 -12.96 -0.59
CA PRO A 239 -7.40 -11.85 0.36
C PRO A 239 -8.31 -10.68 0.01
N GLY A 240 -8.27 -10.20 -1.25
CA GLY A 240 -8.90 -8.94 -1.64
C GLY A 240 -10.43 -8.91 -1.64
N SER A 241 -11.08 -10.08 -1.76
CA SER A 241 -12.53 -10.16 -1.92
C SER A 241 -13.23 -10.96 -0.82
N GLY A 242 -12.47 -11.67 0.02
CA GLY A 242 -13.02 -12.59 1.01
C GLY A 242 -13.65 -13.85 0.39
N ARG A 243 -13.28 -14.22 -0.84
CA ARG A 243 -13.75 -15.47 -1.45
C ARG A 243 -12.99 -16.66 -0.88
N VAL A 244 -13.74 -17.74 -0.68
CA VAL A 244 -13.24 -19.04 -0.22
C VAL A 244 -13.75 -20.13 -1.15
N TRP A 245 -12.89 -21.06 -1.54
CA TRP A 245 -13.22 -22.21 -2.38
C TRP A 245 -12.88 -23.52 -1.68
N LYS A 246 -13.71 -24.53 -1.94
CA LYS A 246 -13.42 -25.94 -1.66
C LYS A 246 -13.15 -26.64 -2.99
N ILE A 247 -11.99 -27.26 -3.10
CA ILE A 247 -11.56 -28.00 -4.28
C ILE A 247 -11.41 -29.46 -3.89
N ASP A 248 -12.07 -30.33 -4.65
CA ASP A 248 -11.90 -31.77 -4.56
C ASP A 248 -10.64 -32.16 -5.36
N PRO A 249 -9.58 -32.66 -4.69
CA PRO A 249 -8.34 -33.03 -5.35
C PRO A 249 -8.47 -34.30 -6.19
N LEU A 250 -9.41 -35.21 -5.90
CA LEU A 250 -9.62 -36.44 -6.68
C LEU A 250 -10.39 -36.14 -7.96
N ALA A 251 -11.46 -35.34 -7.85
CA ALA A 251 -12.28 -34.96 -9.00
C ALA A 251 -11.66 -33.84 -9.87
N ASN A 252 -10.63 -33.15 -9.36
CA ASN A 252 -10.09 -31.91 -9.93
C ASN A 252 -11.18 -30.87 -10.22
N LYS A 253 -12.09 -30.66 -9.26
CA LYS A 253 -13.21 -29.70 -9.39
C LYS A 253 -13.33 -28.79 -8.17
N ILE A 254 -13.68 -27.53 -8.43
CA ILE A 254 -14.23 -26.66 -7.38
C ILE A 254 -15.63 -27.21 -7.08
N VAL A 255 -15.83 -27.68 -5.85
CA VAL A 255 -17.10 -28.27 -5.41
C VAL A 255 -17.99 -27.24 -4.69
N HIS A 256 -17.38 -26.29 -3.97
CA HIS A 256 -18.10 -25.22 -3.30
C HIS A 256 -17.32 -23.91 -3.36
N GLN A 257 -18.05 -22.80 -3.27
CA GLN A 257 -17.49 -21.47 -3.12
C GLN A 257 -18.39 -20.61 -2.23
N ALA A 258 -17.78 -19.75 -1.42
CA ALA A 258 -18.47 -18.72 -0.67
C ALA A 258 -17.78 -17.37 -0.90
N LYS A 259 -18.58 -16.31 -0.81
CA LYS A 259 -18.08 -14.94 -0.79
C LYS A 259 -18.50 -14.34 0.54
N LEU A 260 -17.50 -14.06 1.38
CA LEU A 260 -17.68 -13.26 2.58
C LEU A 260 -17.72 -11.78 2.13
N HIS A 261 -16.82 -10.97 2.69
CA HIS A 261 -16.50 -9.63 2.24
C HIS A 261 -15.17 -9.25 2.88
N GLY A 262 -14.71 -8.03 2.64
CA GLY A 262 -13.52 -7.54 3.34
C GLY A 262 -12.24 -8.24 2.90
N TRP A 263 -11.22 -8.11 3.74
CA TRP A 263 -9.90 -8.68 3.51
C TRP A 263 -9.69 -9.94 4.34
N LEU A 264 -9.46 -11.06 3.65
CA LEU A 264 -9.15 -12.35 4.25
C LEU A 264 -7.65 -12.43 4.60
N SER A 265 -7.31 -12.36 5.89
CA SER A 265 -5.90 -12.38 6.36
C SER A 265 -5.27 -13.76 6.45
N ASP A 266 -6.07 -14.82 6.56
CA ASP A 266 -5.60 -16.20 6.64
C ASP A 266 -6.76 -17.14 6.26
N LEU A 267 -6.49 -18.44 6.19
CA LEU A 267 -7.52 -19.48 6.05
C LEU A 267 -7.07 -20.73 6.80
N VAL A 268 -7.90 -21.28 7.67
CA VAL A 268 -7.58 -22.48 8.45
C VAL A 268 -8.77 -23.43 8.45
N VAL A 269 -8.50 -24.73 8.42
CA VAL A 269 -9.55 -25.76 8.53
C VAL A 269 -9.23 -26.67 9.71
N GLY A 270 -10.27 -26.98 10.49
CA GLY A 270 -10.17 -27.86 11.64
C GLY A 270 -11.37 -27.72 12.57
N GLY A 271 -11.66 -28.80 13.30
CA GLY A 271 -12.86 -28.88 14.15
C GLY A 271 -14.15 -29.00 13.34
N GLY A 272 -14.07 -29.62 12.15
CA GLY A 272 -15.19 -29.73 11.21
C GLY A 272 -15.69 -28.37 10.69
N SER A 273 -14.79 -27.38 10.58
CA SER A 273 -15.11 -26.02 10.17
C SER A 273 -13.95 -25.35 9.44
N VAL A 274 -14.32 -24.45 8.53
CA VAL A 274 -13.39 -23.53 7.87
C VAL A 274 -13.43 -22.19 8.60
N TRP A 275 -12.26 -21.68 8.98
CA TRP A 275 -12.09 -20.45 9.73
C TRP A 275 -11.44 -19.39 8.85
N ALA A 276 -12.17 -18.29 8.64
CA ALA A 276 -11.83 -17.24 7.69
C ALA A 276 -11.86 -15.85 8.39
N PRO A 277 -10.71 -15.33 8.86
CA PRO A 277 -10.60 -14.02 9.49
C PRO A 277 -10.83 -12.88 8.49
N ILE A 278 -11.73 -11.96 8.83
CA ILE A 278 -11.90 -10.71 8.08
C ILE A 278 -11.38 -9.56 8.95
N LEU A 279 -10.22 -9.01 8.56
CA LEU A 279 -9.46 -8.06 9.39
C LEU A 279 -10.27 -6.84 9.80
N GLN A 280 -11.03 -6.26 8.87
CA GLN A 280 -11.77 -5.02 9.12
C GLN A 280 -12.90 -5.18 10.14
N ASP A 281 -13.38 -6.40 10.34
CA ASP A 281 -14.47 -6.70 11.25
C ASP A 281 -13.98 -7.10 12.65
N GLY A 282 -12.69 -7.48 12.77
CA GLY A 282 -12.14 -8.05 14.00
C GLY A 282 -12.75 -9.40 14.40
N VAL A 283 -13.33 -10.12 13.41
CA VAL A 283 -13.98 -11.43 13.59
C VAL A 283 -13.31 -12.52 12.75
N VAL A 284 -13.58 -13.77 13.13
CA VAL A 284 -13.30 -14.94 12.29
C VAL A 284 -14.62 -15.59 11.90
N PHE A 285 -14.88 -15.72 10.61
CA PHE A 285 -16.03 -16.48 10.12
C PHE A 285 -15.77 -17.97 10.32
N LYS A 286 -16.72 -18.66 10.95
CA LYS A 286 -16.81 -20.11 11.01
C LYS A 286 -17.75 -20.56 9.90
N LEU A 287 -17.24 -21.31 8.92
CA LEU A 287 -17.98 -21.84 7.79
C LEU A 287 -18.07 -23.35 7.90
N SER A 288 -19.19 -23.89 7.41
CA SER A 288 -19.39 -25.32 7.21
C SER A 288 -18.38 -25.89 6.22
N GLU A 289 -17.77 -27.03 6.54
CA GLU A 289 -16.94 -27.74 5.59
C GLU A 289 -17.75 -28.42 4.47
N GLU A 290 -19.05 -28.64 4.66
CA GLU A 290 -19.86 -29.32 3.65
C GLU A 290 -20.15 -28.39 2.47
N ASP A 291 -20.57 -27.16 2.74
CA ASP A 291 -21.13 -26.25 1.74
C ASP A 291 -20.59 -24.81 1.80
N LEU A 292 -19.64 -24.52 2.70
CA LEU A 292 -19.14 -23.17 3.01
C LEU A 292 -20.21 -22.20 3.55
N GLY A 293 -21.35 -22.70 4.04
CA GLY A 293 -22.36 -21.88 4.70
C GLY A 293 -21.81 -21.24 6.00
N ILE A 294 -22.09 -19.96 6.21
CA ILE A 294 -21.67 -19.23 7.42
C ILE A 294 -22.43 -19.79 8.63
N GLN A 295 -21.71 -20.35 9.60
CA GLN A 295 -22.25 -20.88 10.84
C GLN A 295 -22.18 -19.86 11.98
N ALA A 296 -21.09 -19.08 12.06
CA ALA A 296 -20.88 -18.06 13.08
C ALA A 296 -19.80 -17.04 12.67
N SER A 297 -19.70 -15.92 13.39
CA SER A 297 -18.63 -14.91 13.22
C SER A 297 -18.11 -14.39 14.58
N PRO A 298 -17.49 -15.25 15.41
CA PRO A 298 -16.97 -14.84 16.72
C PRO A 298 -15.92 -13.72 16.61
N ALA A 299 -15.99 -12.78 17.54
CA ALA A 299 -14.97 -11.74 17.69
C ALA A 299 -13.68 -12.34 18.27
N THR A 300 -12.54 -12.10 17.61
CA THR A 300 -11.24 -12.67 18.01
C THR A 300 -10.20 -11.62 18.37
N GLY A 301 -10.41 -10.36 17.97
CA GLY A 301 -9.51 -9.24 18.25
C GLY A 301 -9.43 -8.27 17.07
N ALA A 302 -8.81 -7.10 17.28
CA ALA A 302 -8.75 -6.02 16.29
C ALA A 302 -7.83 -6.29 15.08
N ASP A 303 -7.06 -7.39 15.08
CA ASP A 303 -6.08 -7.71 14.03
C ASP A 303 -5.69 -9.21 14.06
N PRO A 304 -6.59 -10.12 13.65
CA PRO A 304 -6.29 -11.56 13.57
C PRO A 304 -5.38 -11.85 12.37
N GLU A 305 -4.07 -11.87 12.58
CA GLU A 305 -3.09 -11.96 11.48
C GLU A 305 -2.80 -13.41 11.03
N ARG A 306 -2.60 -14.33 11.98
CA ARG A 306 -2.29 -15.74 11.69
C ARG A 306 -3.08 -16.65 12.59
N LEU A 307 -3.64 -17.71 12.01
CA LEU A 307 -4.49 -18.66 12.70
C LEU A 307 -3.88 -20.05 12.65
N SER A 308 -4.23 -20.88 13.63
CA SER A 308 -3.98 -22.31 13.58
C SER A 308 -4.96 -23.05 14.46
N PHE A 309 -5.52 -24.15 13.95
CA PHE A 309 -6.46 -24.97 14.69
C PHE A 309 -5.75 -26.18 15.32
N GLY A 310 -6.07 -26.48 16.57
CA GLY A 310 -5.69 -27.74 17.20
C GLY A 310 -5.83 -27.75 18.71
N GLY A 311 -5.94 -28.95 19.27
CA GLY A 311 -6.21 -29.13 20.70
C GLY A 311 -7.59 -28.66 21.13
N GLY A 312 -8.59 -28.65 20.23
CA GLY A 312 -9.95 -28.16 20.49
C GLY A 312 -10.09 -26.63 20.44
N HIS A 313 -9.05 -25.92 20.00
CA HIS A 313 -9.02 -24.47 19.97
C HIS A 313 -8.56 -23.92 18.62
N LEU A 314 -9.14 -22.80 18.23
CA LEU A 314 -8.60 -21.93 17.20
C LEU A 314 -7.67 -20.91 17.86
N TRP A 315 -6.37 -21.03 17.58
CA TRP A 315 -5.33 -20.12 18.05
C TRP A 315 -5.13 -18.97 17.07
N VAL A 316 -4.97 -17.76 17.59
CA VAL A 316 -4.86 -16.53 16.81
C VAL A 316 -3.72 -15.67 17.32
N ALA A 317 -2.73 -15.38 16.47
CA ALA A 317 -1.73 -14.36 16.73
C ALA A 317 -2.34 -12.98 16.43
N ASN A 318 -2.36 -12.11 17.43
CA ASN A 318 -2.84 -10.73 17.29
C ASN A 318 -1.67 -9.78 17.51
N THR A 319 -0.89 -9.54 16.44
CA THR A 319 0.39 -8.80 16.47
C THR A 319 0.25 -7.41 17.09
N ALA A 320 -0.72 -6.61 16.61
CA ALA A 320 -0.92 -5.24 17.08
C ALA A 320 -1.39 -5.15 18.54
N SER A 321 -2.28 -6.07 18.98
CA SER A 321 -2.76 -6.12 20.36
C SER A 321 -1.78 -6.79 21.34
N ARG A 322 -0.69 -7.37 20.82
CA ARG A 322 0.30 -8.15 21.58
C ARG A 322 -0.33 -9.29 22.36
N THR A 323 -1.23 -10.03 21.72
CA THR A 323 -1.91 -11.15 22.37
C THR A 323 -1.98 -12.39 21.51
N VAL A 324 -2.04 -13.55 22.18
CA VAL A 324 -2.48 -14.80 21.55
C VAL A 324 -3.90 -15.06 22.04
N SER A 325 -4.88 -15.07 21.13
CA SER A 325 -6.25 -15.44 21.45
C SER A 325 -6.46 -16.91 21.15
N LEU A 326 -7.27 -17.58 21.95
CA LEU A 326 -7.75 -18.92 21.70
C LEU A 326 -9.27 -18.92 21.80
N LEU A 327 -9.91 -19.51 20.80
CA LEU A 327 -11.36 -19.67 20.74
C LEU A 327 -11.67 -21.17 20.90
N ASP A 328 -12.48 -21.50 21.89
CA ASP A 328 -12.97 -22.85 22.09
C ASP A 328 -13.95 -23.26 20.99
N GLU A 329 -13.70 -24.42 20.38
CA GLU A 329 -14.44 -24.91 19.22
C GLU A 329 -15.94 -25.12 19.50
N VAL A 330 -16.26 -25.60 20.71
CA VAL A 330 -17.60 -26.04 21.10
C VAL A 330 -18.40 -24.90 21.72
N SER A 331 -17.82 -24.25 22.74
CA SER A 331 -18.48 -23.20 23.51
C SER A 331 -18.41 -21.83 22.83
N GLY A 332 -17.47 -21.63 21.91
CA GLY A 332 -17.15 -20.31 21.36
C GLY A 332 -16.54 -19.36 22.40
N ALA A 333 -16.15 -19.87 23.57
CA ALA A 333 -15.53 -19.05 24.60
C ALA A 333 -14.16 -18.57 24.14
N ARG A 334 -13.94 -17.25 24.20
CA ARG A 334 -12.66 -16.62 23.89
C ARG A 334 -11.84 -16.44 25.16
N ARG A 335 -10.57 -16.86 25.11
CA ARG A 335 -9.56 -16.50 26.10
C ARG A 335 -8.40 -15.78 25.41
N GLN A 336 -7.86 -14.77 26.09
CA GLN A 336 -6.76 -13.96 25.57
C GLN A 336 -5.55 -14.06 26.50
N LEU A 337 -4.38 -14.28 25.90
CA LEU A 337 -3.09 -14.34 26.58
C LEU A 337 -2.30 -13.09 26.20
N GLY A 338 -2.06 -12.20 27.15
CA GLY A 338 -1.27 -10.99 26.92
C GLY A 338 0.22 -11.30 26.79
N ALA A 339 0.94 -10.63 25.88
CA ALA A 339 2.38 -10.83 25.71
C ALA A 339 3.13 -9.50 25.72
N GLU A 340 4.37 -9.53 26.22
CA GLU A 340 5.26 -8.36 26.17
C GLU A 340 5.82 -8.13 24.76
N ALA A 341 6.07 -9.21 24.02
CA ALA A 341 6.50 -9.19 22.62
C ALA A 341 5.30 -9.29 21.66
N ARG A 342 5.50 -8.94 20.38
CA ARG A 342 4.46 -8.99 19.33
C ARG A 342 4.43 -10.40 18.70
N PRO A 343 3.41 -11.25 18.94
CA PRO A 343 3.33 -12.56 18.29
C PRO A 343 2.99 -12.38 16.81
N THR A 344 3.86 -12.84 15.89
CA THR A 344 3.70 -12.64 14.44
C THR A 344 3.25 -13.90 13.70
N THR A 345 3.25 -15.05 14.37
CA THR A 345 2.78 -16.32 13.83
C THR A 345 2.28 -17.20 14.97
N VAL A 346 1.35 -18.10 14.67
CA VAL A 346 0.88 -19.12 15.59
C VAL A 346 0.64 -20.40 14.80
N VAL A 347 1.27 -21.50 15.20
CA VAL A 347 1.06 -22.81 14.56
C VAL A 347 0.96 -23.90 15.61
N TYR A 348 -0.19 -24.57 15.69
CA TYR A 348 -0.37 -25.73 16.54
C TYR A 348 0.29 -26.96 15.91
N HIS A 349 1.07 -27.68 16.71
CA HIS A 349 1.63 -28.98 16.34
C HIS A 349 1.89 -29.83 17.59
N SER A 350 1.28 -31.02 17.64
CA SER A 350 1.56 -32.06 18.65
C SER A 350 1.45 -31.56 20.11
N GLY A 351 0.36 -30.85 20.44
CA GLY A 351 0.09 -30.34 21.79
C GLY A 351 0.86 -29.05 22.14
N LEU A 352 1.68 -28.54 21.23
CA LEU A 352 2.40 -27.28 21.39
C LEU A 352 1.91 -26.26 20.37
N VAL A 353 1.86 -25.00 20.79
CA VAL A 353 1.60 -23.85 19.94
C VAL A 353 2.92 -23.11 19.74
N TRP A 354 3.40 -23.12 18.49
CA TRP A 354 4.64 -22.50 18.06
C TRP A 354 4.36 -21.04 17.68
N THR A 355 4.98 -20.11 18.40
CA THR A 355 4.76 -18.67 18.24
C THR A 355 6.09 -17.96 18.03
N ALA A 356 6.33 -17.42 16.84
CA ALA A 356 7.37 -16.42 16.66
C ALA A 356 6.89 -15.08 17.23
N ALA A 357 7.81 -14.33 17.82
CA ALA A 357 7.51 -13.00 18.31
C ALA A 357 8.55 -12.00 17.86
N ALA A 358 8.11 -10.87 17.33
CA ALA A 358 8.94 -9.71 17.10
C ALA A 358 9.12 -8.93 18.41
N ALA A 359 10.24 -8.21 18.54
CA ALA A 359 10.43 -7.30 19.66
C ALA A 359 9.29 -6.26 19.67
N ALA A 360 8.78 -5.97 20.86
CA ALA A 360 7.92 -4.81 21.03
C ALA A 360 8.77 -3.54 20.98
N PRO A 361 8.28 -2.48 20.33
CA PRO A 361 8.93 -1.18 20.41
C PRO A 361 9.02 -0.73 21.87
N THR A 362 10.18 -0.21 22.29
CA THR A 362 10.37 0.37 23.63
C THR A 362 9.24 1.34 23.95
N PRO A 363 8.52 1.22 25.07
CA PRO A 363 7.44 2.14 25.40
C PRO A 363 7.91 3.60 25.34
N LEU A 364 7.10 4.47 24.74
CA LEU A 364 7.41 5.90 24.73
C LEU A 364 7.06 6.51 26.09
N PRO A 365 7.80 7.54 26.54
CA PRO A 365 7.44 8.28 27.75
C PRO A 365 6.00 8.79 27.70
N PRO A 366 5.31 8.92 28.84
CA PRO A 366 3.99 9.54 28.90
C PRO A 366 4.05 11.01 28.45
N ILE A 367 2.95 11.53 27.93
CA ILE A 367 2.82 12.93 27.49
C ILE A 367 1.55 13.57 28.07
N LYS A 368 1.56 14.88 28.29
CA LYS A 368 0.41 15.66 28.80
C LYS A 368 -0.47 16.24 27.67
N GLY A 369 -0.63 15.50 26.57
CA GLY A 369 -1.37 15.96 25.39
C GLY A 369 -1.67 14.84 24.40
N GLU A 370 -2.21 15.21 23.23
CA GLU A 370 -2.61 14.22 22.23
C GLU A 370 -1.42 13.57 21.54
N GLN A 371 -1.50 12.25 21.33
CA GLN A 371 -0.63 11.51 20.43
C GLN A 371 -1.39 11.11 19.18
N LEU A 372 -0.89 11.50 18.00
CA LEU A 372 -1.32 10.94 16.72
C LEU A 372 -0.46 9.73 16.36
N ARG A 373 -1.11 8.68 15.84
CA ARG A 373 -0.49 7.43 15.41
C ARG A 373 -0.69 7.29 13.90
N VAL A 374 0.41 7.27 13.17
CA VAL A 374 0.46 7.10 11.72
C VAL A 374 1.07 5.74 11.44
N SER A 375 0.52 5.01 10.48
CA SER A 375 1.03 3.70 10.06
C SER A 375 1.42 3.73 8.61
N THR A 376 2.56 3.17 8.24
CA THR A 376 2.97 2.97 6.84
C THR A 376 3.16 1.47 6.57
N PRO A 377 2.81 0.99 5.35
CA PRO A 377 2.80 -0.44 5.05
C PRO A 377 4.18 -1.07 4.87
N THR A 378 5.19 -0.26 4.63
CA THR A 378 6.58 -0.69 4.51
C THR A 378 7.49 0.21 5.32
N ASP A 379 8.75 -0.23 5.47
CA ASP A 379 9.85 0.63 5.83
C ASP A 379 10.04 1.72 4.78
N THR A 380 9.17 2.72 4.85
CA THR A 380 9.41 4.05 4.34
C THR A 380 10.52 4.62 5.21
N ALA A 381 11.75 4.12 5.04
CA ALA A 381 12.92 4.61 5.73
C ALA A 381 12.98 6.12 5.49
N VAL A 382 12.49 6.88 6.48
CA VAL A 382 12.41 8.33 6.43
C VAL A 382 13.84 8.80 6.45
N ASP A 383 14.35 9.37 5.36
CA ASP A 383 15.57 10.16 5.49
C ASP A 383 15.20 11.36 6.37
N PRO A 384 15.71 11.48 7.62
CA PRO A 384 15.43 12.62 8.46
C PRO A 384 16.05 13.91 7.91
N ASP A 385 16.91 13.80 6.90
CA ASP A 385 17.50 14.92 6.22
C ASP A 385 16.58 15.49 5.14
N PRO A 386 16.20 16.78 5.22
CA PRO A 386 15.30 17.38 4.23
C PRO A 386 15.85 17.39 2.80
N MET A 387 17.18 17.33 2.64
CA MET A 387 17.86 17.27 1.33
C MET A 387 17.63 15.93 0.60
N GLY A 388 17.37 14.86 1.35
CA GLY A 388 17.27 13.51 0.84
C GLY A 388 16.03 13.26 -0.02
N GLY A 389 16.20 12.42 -1.04
CA GLY A 389 15.09 11.96 -1.90
C GLY A 389 14.41 10.66 -1.45
N LYS A 390 14.78 10.05 -0.31
CA LYS A 390 14.24 8.75 0.11
C LYS A 390 12.96 8.91 0.94
N GLY A 391 11.88 8.33 0.43
CA GLY A 391 10.65 8.09 1.20
C GLY A 391 9.44 8.90 0.73
N SER A 392 8.28 8.26 0.80
CA SER A 392 6.98 8.72 0.32
C SER A 392 6.19 9.57 1.34
N VAL A 393 6.82 10.04 2.42
CA VAL A 393 6.09 10.67 3.54
C VAL A 393 6.11 12.19 3.44
N GLN A 394 5.52 12.75 2.38
CA GLN A 394 5.45 14.21 2.16
C GLN A 394 4.82 14.95 3.35
N GLN A 395 3.86 14.34 4.05
CA GLN A 395 3.25 14.85 5.28
C GLN A 395 4.25 15.05 6.42
N LEU A 396 5.21 14.12 6.58
CA LEU A 396 6.24 14.22 7.60
C LEU A 396 7.14 15.41 7.29
N MET A 397 7.60 15.53 6.04
CA MET A 397 8.44 16.65 5.61
C MET A 397 7.72 17.99 5.75
N TYR A 398 6.43 18.04 5.42
CA TYR A 398 5.61 19.23 5.65
C TYR A 398 5.53 19.59 7.14
N ALA A 399 5.29 18.61 8.02
CA ALA A 399 5.18 18.83 9.46
C ALA A 399 6.51 19.30 10.11
N THR A 400 7.66 18.92 9.55
CA THR A 400 8.98 19.21 10.15
C THR A 400 9.69 20.43 9.55
N CYS A 401 9.42 20.77 8.29
CA CYS A 401 10.08 21.86 7.58
C CYS A 401 9.36 23.19 7.77
N ALA A 402 10.08 24.26 8.14
CA ALA A 402 9.66 25.64 7.84
C ALA A 402 10.66 26.25 6.85
N ASN A 403 10.18 26.81 5.74
CA ASN A 403 11.03 27.28 4.63
C ASN A 403 10.86 28.81 4.42
N LEU A 404 11.54 29.41 3.44
CA LEU A 404 11.38 30.83 3.09
C LEU A 404 9.91 31.15 2.80
N LEU A 405 9.29 30.32 1.97
CA LEU A 405 7.89 30.38 1.58
C LEU A 405 7.24 29.02 1.83
N TYR A 406 5.92 29.02 1.97
CA TYR A 406 5.10 27.83 2.15
C TYR A 406 3.75 27.98 1.48
N TYR A 407 3.06 26.86 1.28
CA TYR A 407 1.64 26.86 0.95
C TYR A 407 0.81 26.82 2.24
N PRO A 408 -0.13 27.76 2.45
CA PRO A 408 -0.96 27.83 3.65
C PRO A 408 -1.76 26.56 3.94
N ASP A 409 -2.05 26.31 5.22
CA ASP A 409 -2.93 25.25 5.72
C ASP A 409 -4.40 25.57 5.43
N SER A 410 -4.81 25.45 4.17
CA SER A 410 -6.16 25.80 3.72
C SER A 410 -6.65 24.90 2.60
N ALA A 411 -7.92 24.49 2.71
CA ALA A 411 -8.64 23.75 1.68
C ALA A 411 -9.28 24.75 0.70
N GLY A 412 -8.51 25.24 -0.28
CA GLY A 412 -9.00 26.16 -1.30
C GLY A 412 -7.90 26.94 -2.00
N ALA A 413 -8.29 27.93 -2.81
CA ALA A 413 -7.38 28.72 -3.64
C ALA A 413 -6.31 29.52 -2.85
N ASP A 414 -6.49 29.74 -1.55
CA ASP A 414 -5.45 30.33 -0.70
C ASP A 414 -4.33 29.32 -0.40
N GLY A 415 -4.68 28.04 -0.19
CA GLY A 415 -3.73 26.95 0.03
C GLY A 415 -2.89 26.58 -1.21
N THR A 416 -3.18 27.15 -2.38
CA THR A 416 -2.44 26.92 -3.63
C THR A 416 -1.54 28.11 -4.00
N ARG A 417 -1.33 29.06 -3.08
CA ARG A 417 -0.51 30.26 -3.31
C ARG A 417 0.60 30.33 -2.29
N LEU A 418 1.84 30.44 -2.78
CA LEU A 418 2.99 30.65 -1.91
C LEU A 418 2.82 31.93 -1.06
N ARG A 419 3.07 31.78 0.23
CA ARG A 419 3.12 32.86 1.22
C ARG A 419 4.46 32.85 1.94
N PRO A 420 4.90 33.98 2.49
CA PRO A 420 6.09 34.02 3.35
C PRO A 420 5.88 33.23 4.64
N GLU A 421 6.81 32.33 5.00
CA GLU A 421 6.85 31.69 6.32
C GLU A 421 8.00 32.28 7.14
N ILE A 422 9.24 31.91 6.80
CA ILE A 422 10.45 32.49 7.42
C ILE A 422 10.83 33.81 6.75
N ALA A 423 10.51 33.99 5.47
CA ALA A 423 10.65 35.28 4.81
C ALA A 423 9.68 36.31 5.42
N ALA A 424 10.12 37.57 5.51
CA ALA A 424 9.31 38.68 6.02
C ALA A 424 8.17 39.04 5.06
N ALA A 425 8.43 38.92 3.76
CA ALA A 425 7.48 39.19 2.67
C ALA A 425 7.85 38.30 1.47
N MET A 426 7.06 38.35 0.41
CA MET A 426 7.47 37.80 -0.88
C MET A 426 8.77 38.49 -1.33
N PRO A 427 9.68 37.79 -2.03
CA PRO A 427 10.97 38.36 -2.40
C PRO A 427 10.79 39.53 -3.38
N ALA A 428 11.64 40.54 -3.24
CA ALA A 428 11.81 41.55 -4.28
C ALA A 428 12.47 40.88 -5.49
N VAL A 429 11.88 41.03 -6.68
CA VAL A 429 12.39 40.45 -7.92
C VAL A 429 12.95 41.57 -8.79
N SER A 430 14.17 41.40 -9.29
CA SER A 430 14.79 42.37 -10.20
C SER A 430 13.98 42.54 -11.48
N PRO A 431 14.08 43.70 -12.18
CA PRO A 431 13.35 43.94 -13.43
C PRO A 431 13.61 42.88 -14.52
N ASN A 432 14.83 42.34 -14.57
CA ASN A 432 15.21 41.27 -15.49
C ASN A 432 14.73 39.87 -15.04
N GLY A 433 14.04 39.74 -13.90
CA GLY A 433 13.46 38.48 -13.43
C GLY A 433 14.46 37.44 -12.92
N ARG A 434 15.73 37.80 -12.72
CA ARG A 434 16.80 36.85 -12.38
C ARG A 434 17.20 36.86 -10.90
N THR A 435 17.07 37.99 -10.21
CA THR A 435 17.52 38.11 -8.82
C THR A 435 16.33 38.21 -7.88
N TYR A 436 16.30 37.33 -6.89
CA TYR A 436 15.27 37.25 -5.86
C TYR A 436 15.90 37.59 -4.50
N THR A 437 15.42 38.67 -3.88
CA THR A 437 15.94 39.12 -2.57
C THR A 437 14.90 38.90 -1.48
N PHE A 438 15.22 37.99 -0.55
CA PHE A 438 14.42 37.67 0.62
C PHE A 438 14.96 38.42 1.85
N ARG A 439 14.06 38.95 2.67
CA ARG A 439 14.39 39.37 4.04
C ARG A 439 13.95 38.30 5.02
N ILE A 440 14.85 37.86 5.89
CA ILE A 440 14.59 36.79 6.87
C ILE A 440 14.03 37.39 8.16
N ARG A 441 12.91 36.83 8.66
CA ARG A 441 12.31 37.21 9.95
C ARG A 441 13.22 36.80 11.11
N ARG A 442 13.20 37.60 12.18
CA ARG A 442 13.76 37.17 13.48
C ARG A 442 12.72 36.29 14.19
N GLY A 443 13.19 35.39 15.05
CA GLY A 443 12.33 34.60 15.94
C GLY A 443 12.13 33.13 15.57
N TYR A 444 12.58 32.69 14.39
CA TYR A 444 12.66 31.26 14.06
C TYR A 444 13.94 30.64 14.58
N ARG A 445 13.83 29.46 15.19
CA ARG A 445 14.96 28.68 15.71
C ARG A 445 14.74 27.20 15.45
N PHE A 446 15.85 26.48 15.32
CA PHE A 446 15.84 25.03 15.21
C PHE A 446 15.38 24.37 16.49
N SER A 447 14.81 23.18 16.35
CA SER A 447 14.45 22.32 17.46
C SER A 447 15.69 21.91 18.29
N PRO A 448 15.48 21.37 19.51
CA PRO A 448 16.53 20.66 20.23
C PRO A 448 17.14 19.52 19.38
N PRO A 449 18.43 19.19 19.59
CA PRO A 449 19.34 19.82 20.55
C PRO A 449 19.99 21.13 20.08
N SER A 450 19.75 21.59 18.85
CA SER A 450 20.45 22.74 18.28
C SER A 450 20.03 24.08 18.91
N GLY A 451 18.74 24.45 18.85
CA GLY A 451 18.27 25.76 19.32
C GLY A 451 18.82 26.98 18.55
N GLU A 452 19.64 26.76 17.52
CA GLU A 452 20.27 27.80 16.71
C GLU A 452 19.22 28.66 16.00
N ALA A 453 19.49 29.95 15.85
CA ALA A 453 18.62 30.86 15.13
C ALA A 453 18.66 30.60 13.62
N VAL A 454 17.50 30.63 12.96
CA VAL A 454 17.43 30.55 11.50
C VAL A 454 17.73 31.92 10.90
N THR A 455 18.76 32.01 10.06
CA THR A 455 19.25 33.26 9.47
C THR A 455 19.42 33.17 7.96
N ALA A 456 19.74 34.28 7.30
CA ALA A 456 20.09 34.28 5.88
C ALA A 456 21.32 33.38 5.58
N ARG A 457 22.29 33.32 6.50
CA ARG A 457 23.45 32.44 6.40
C ARG A 457 23.06 30.95 6.47
N THR A 458 22.06 30.61 7.29
CA THR A 458 21.50 29.26 7.36
C THR A 458 20.97 28.79 6.01
N PHE A 459 20.27 29.65 5.27
CA PHE A 459 19.78 29.33 3.94
C PHE A 459 20.88 29.22 2.89
N GLN A 460 21.90 30.10 2.93
CA GLN A 460 23.08 29.96 2.07
C GLN A 460 23.74 28.59 2.26
N HIS A 461 24.01 28.23 3.51
CA HIS A 461 24.59 26.94 3.88
C HIS A 461 23.73 25.76 3.38
N THR A 462 22.41 25.82 3.60
CA THR A 462 21.47 24.78 3.17
C THR A 462 21.42 24.63 1.65
N LEU A 463 21.45 25.74 0.90
CA LEU A 463 21.46 25.73 -0.56
C LEU A 463 22.76 25.12 -1.10
N GLU A 464 23.92 25.54 -0.57
CA GLU A 464 25.22 24.99 -0.95
C GLU A 464 25.31 23.50 -0.63
N ARG A 465 24.81 23.11 0.55
CA ARG A 465 24.66 21.71 0.96
C ARG A 465 23.81 20.91 -0.02
N SER A 466 22.61 21.39 -0.35
CA SER A 466 21.71 20.72 -1.28
C SER A 466 22.29 20.64 -2.69
N LEU A 467 23.11 21.60 -3.08
CA LEU A 467 23.73 21.67 -4.41
C LEU A 467 25.13 21.06 -4.47
N SER A 468 25.65 20.51 -3.37
CA SER A 468 26.97 19.90 -3.32
C SER A 468 27.04 18.62 -4.17
N PRO A 469 28.11 18.40 -4.95
CA PRO A 469 28.29 17.17 -5.73
C PRO A 469 28.57 15.95 -4.85
N LYS A 470 28.98 16.14 -3.59
CA LYS A 470 29.26 15.01 -2.68
C LYS A 470 28.00 14.41 -2.05
N ASN A 471 26.85 15.10 -2.16
CA ASN A 471 25.56 14.60 -1.67
C ASN A 471 24.79 13.93 -2.82
N VAL A 472 25.14 12.68 -3.11
CA VAL A 472 24.62 11.93 -4.27
C VAL A 472 23.10 11.69 -4.24
N TYR A 473 22.48 11.72 -3.05
CA TYR A 473 21.05 11.53 -2.85
C TYR A 473 20.25 12.84 -2.77
N SER A 474 20.91 13.98 -2.95
CA SER A 474 20.26 15.29 -2.93
C SER A 474 19.40 15.52 -4.16
N ALA A 475 18.17 16.00 -3.97
CA ALA A 475 17.33 16.51 -5.05
C ALA A 475 17.74 17.92 -5.52
N GLY A 476 18.53 18.65 -4.73
CA GLY A 476 18.91 20.04 -4.98
C GLY A 476 19.45 20.33 -6.39
N PRO A 477 20.35 19.52 -6.97
CA PRO A 477 20.91 19.79 -8.31
C PRO A 477 19.87 19.71 -9.44
N TRP A 478 18.80 18.94 -9.24
CA TRP A 478 17.67 18.88 -10.16
C TRP A 478 16.70 20.04 -9.95
N LEU A 479 16.53 20.46 -8.69
CA LEU A 479 15.59 21.51 -8.30
C LEU A 479 16.13 22.93 -8.43
N ALA A 480 17.44 23.16 -8.46
CA ALA A 480 18.01 24.50 -8.64
C ALA A 480 19.30 24.50 -9.48
N PRO A 481 19.31 23.89 -10.68
CA PRO A 481 20.49 23.88 -11.55
C PRO A 481 20.83 25.26 -12.12
N ASP A 482 19.86 26.18 -12.10
CA ASP A 482 19.86 27.47 -12.79
C ASP A 482 20.34 28.64 -11.91
N ILE A 483 20.83 28.40 -10.69
CA ILE A 483 21.48 29.43 -9.87
C ILE A 483 22.88 29.71 -10.43
N GLU A 484 23.21 31.00 -10.57
CA GLU A 484 24.50 31.44 -11.07
C GLU A 484 25.66 30.90 -10.20
N GLY A 485 26.67 30.29 -10.84
CA GLY A 485 27.83 29.72 -10.16
C GLY A 485 27.69 28.28 -9.68
N VAL A 486 26.51 27.64 -9.79
CA VAL A 486 26.31 26.23 -9.40
C VAL A 486 27.27 25.28 -10.14
N SER A 487 27.44 25.45 -11.45
CA SER A 487 28.35 24.62 -12.24
C SER A 487 29.80 24.73 -11.77
N ALA A 488 30.26 25.93 -11.41
CA ALA A 488 31.62 26.14 -10.90
C ALA A 488 31.80 25.53 -9.51
N TYR A 489 30.82 25.72 -8.62
CA TYR A 489 30.79 25.11 -7.29
C TYR A 489 30.83 23.58 -7.35
N ARG A 490 29.96 22.98 -8.18
CA ARG A 490 29.90 21.52 -8.36
C ARG A 490 31.12 20.93 -9.04
N ALA A 491 31.83 21.70 -9.86
CA ALA A 491 33.11 21.30 -10.44
C ALA A 491 34.31 21.47 -9.48
N GLY A 492 34.09 21.91 -8.23
CA GLY A 492 35.14 22.18 -7.27
C GLY A 492 35.98 23.42 -7.58
N LYS A 493 35.53 24.26 -8.53
CA LYS A 493 36.23 25.49 -8.95
C LYS A 493 35.88 26.71 -8.09
N ALA A 494 34.87 26.61 -7.25
CA ALA A 494 34.47 27.65 -6.32
C ALA A 494 34.07 27.04 -4.97
N ALA A 495 34.46 27.69 -3.87
CA ALA A 495 34.10 27.25 -2.51
C ALA A 495 32.65 27.59 -2.13
N HIS A 496 32.07 28.61 -2.78
CA HIS A 496 30.71 29.08 -2.56
C HIS A 496 30.01 29.33 -3.90
N ILE A 497 28.67 29.34 -3.88
CA ILE A 497 27.87 29.60 -5.08
C ILE A 497 27.74 31.11 -5.29
N ALA A 498 28.35 31.63 -6.35
CA ALA A 498 28.44 33.07 -6.62
C ALA A 498 27.07 33.79 -6.68
N GLY A 499 26.03 33.11 -7.17
CA GLY A 499 24.68 33.62 -7.25
C GLY A 499 23.95 33.72 -5.90
N ILE A 500 24.53 33.24 -4.80
CA ILE A 500 23.91 33.27 -3.45
C ILE A 500 24.67 34.27 -2.58
N VAL A 501 24.05 35.40 -2.26
CA VAL A 501 24.68 36.49 -1.52
C VAL A 501 23.88 36.82 -0.27
N VAL A 502 24.56 36.80 0.89
CA VAL A 502 23.98 37.17 2.19
C VAL A 502 24.49 38.54 2.63
N ARG A 503 23.57 39.44 3.02
CA ARG A 503 23.89 40.75 3.62
C ARG A 503 22.99 40.99 4.83
N GLY A 504 23.53 40.85 6.04
CA GLY A 504 22.74 40.94 7.27
C GLY A 504 21.63 39.88 7.29
N ASN A 505 20.36 40.31 7.33
CA ASN A 505 19.20 39.43 7.24
C ASN A 505 18.63 39.28 5.81
N ALA A 506 19.32 39.79 4.79
CA ALA A 506 18.92 39.64 3.40
C ALA A 506 19.67 38.49 2.73
N LEU A 507 18.93 37.66 1.98
CA LEU A 507 19.42 36.61 1.11
C LEU A 507 19.03 36.96 -0.34
N ALA A 508 20.02 37.19 -1.20
CA ALA A 508 19.82 37.38 -2.62
C ALA A 508 20.24 36.13 -3.39
N ILE A 509 19.39 35.64 -4.28
CA ILE A 509 19.67 34.51 -5.17
C ILE A 509 19.52 34.98 -6.62
N THR A 510 20.57 34.85 -7.42
CA THR A 510 20.62 35.22 -8.84
C THR A 510 20.65 33.98 -9.72
N LEU A 511 19.74 33.94 -10.68
CA LEU A 511 19.63 32.88 -11.68
C LEU A 511 20.35 33.25 -12.98
N VAL A 512 20.81 32.23 -13.71
CA VAL A 512 21.41 32.41 -15.04
C VAL A 512 20.42 32.97 -16.06
N LYS A 513 19.13 32.61 -15.92
CA LYS A 513 18.01 33.08 -16.74
C LYS A 513 16.73 33.20 -15.89
N PRO A 514 15.73 33.98 -16.32
CA PRO A 514 14.45 34.03 -15.61
C PRO A 514 13.79 32.65 -15.57
N ALA A 515 13.38 32.21 -14.38
CA ALA A 515 12.64 30.99 -14.17
C ALA A 515 11.41 31.27 -13.28
N GLY A 516 10.22 31.12 -13.86
CA GLY A 516 8.98 31.53 -13.22
C GLY A 516 8.44 30.56 -12.16
N ASP A 517 8.98 29.35 -12.13
CA ASP A 517 8.74 28.29 -11.13
C ASP A 517 9.76 28.31 -9.98
N PHE A 518 10.77 29.20 -10.04
CA PHE A 518 11.89 29.18 -9.08
C PHE A 518 11.43 29.24 -7.63
N LEU A 519 10.43 30.08 -7.31
CA LEU A 519 9.88 30.16 -5.96
C LEU A 519 9.19 28.87 -5.52
N THR A 520 8.54 28.16 -6.45
CA THR A 520 7.94 26.85 -6.19
C THR A 520 9.02 25.83 -5.84
N ARG A 521 10.05 25.70 -6.69
CA ARG A 521 11.18 24.79 -6.46
C ARG A 521 11.91 25.10 -5.15
N LEU A 522 12.17 26.38 -4.86
CA LEU A 522 12.85 26.82 -3.64
C LEU A 522 12.04 26.53 -2.36
N SER A 523 10.72 26.38 -2.46
CA SER A 523 9.84 26.07 -1.33
C SER A 523 9.75 24.57 -1.02
N MET A 524 10.37 23.71 -1.82
CA MET A 524 10.35 22.26 -1.63
C MET A 524 11.23 21.80 -0.46
N SER A 525 11.01 20.57 -0.01
CA SER A 525 11.66 20.00 1.18
C SER A 525 13.18 20.02 1.10
N ALA A 526 13.74 19.82 -0.10
CA ALA A 526 15.19 19.83 -0.33
C ALA A 526 15.89 21.10 0.18
N PHE A 527 15.18 22.23 0.26
CA PHE A 527 15.74 23.52 0.68
C PHE A 527 15.27 23.97 2.07
N CYS A 528 14.64 23.08 2.83
CA CYS A 528 14.34 23.35 4.23
C CYS A 528 15.64 23.56 5.00
N PRO A 529 15.75 24.64 5.78
CA PRO A 529 16.99 25.01 6.42
C PRO A 529 17.42 23.93 7.42
N VAL A 530 18.73 23.73 7.53
CA VAL A 530 19.36 22.90 8.58
C VAL A 530 20.36 23.76 9.38
N PRO A 531 20.67 23.42 10.65
CA PRO A 531 21.66 24.14 11.45
C PRO A 531 23.02 24.24 10.76
N LEU A 532 23.79 25.29 11.03
CA LEU A 532 25.13 25.45 10.46
C LEU A 532 26.10 24.35 10.92
N SER A 533 25.82 23.74 12.08
CA SER A 533 26.57 22.59 12.59
C SER A 533 26.37 21.32 11.77
N VAL A 534 25.30 21.21 10.97
CA VAL A 534 25.10 20.08 10.07
C VAL A 534 26.03 20.26 8.87
N PRO A 535 26.97 19.33 8.61
CA PRO A 535 27.96 19.53 7.57
C PRO A 535 27.33 19.59 6.18
N VAL A 536 27.99 20.33 5.30
CA VAL A 536 27.68 20.41 3.86
C VAL A 536 27.74 19.02 3.20
N HIS A 537 28.55 18.11 3.73
CA HIS A 537 28.74 16.77 3.18
C HIS A 537 28.22 15.72 4.14
N VAL A 538 27.28 14.89 3.68
CA VAL A 538 26.76 13.76 4.45
C VAL A 538 26.87 12.50 3.58
N PRO A 539 27.64 11.48 4.00
CA PRO A 539 27.72 10.24 3.25
C PRO A 539 26.44 9.44 3.47
N GLY A 540 25.73 9.12 2.38
CA GLY A 540 24.52 8.31 2.46
C GLY A 540 23.29 9.06 2.95
N PHE A 541 22.24 8.29 3.26
CA PHE A 541 21.06 8.79 3.95
C PHE A 541 21.37 8.98 5.43
N SER A 542 20.81 10.02 6.05
CA SER A 542 20.95 10.15 7.49
C SER A 542 20.12 9.07 8.18
N VAL A 543 20.63 8.53 9.28
CA VAL A 543 19.88 7.65 10.19
C VAL A 543 19.60 8.33 11.54
N HIS A 544 20.07 9.57 11.69
CA HIS A 544 19.94 10.36 12.89
C HIS A 544 19.05 11.58 12.64
N PRO A 545 18.18 11.94 13.61
CA PRO A 545 17.34 13.12 13.47
C PRO A 545 18.15 14.39 13.18
N VAL A 546 17.75 15.13 12.15
CA VAL A 546 18.27 16.47 11.85
C VAL A 546 17.38 17.51 12.53
N PRO A 547 17.92 18.46 13.32
CA PRO A 547 17.11 19.51 13.92
C PRO A 547 16.39 20.33 12.85
N SER A 548 15.11 20.59 13.07
CA SER A 548 14.25 21.23 12.08
C SER A 548 13.64 22.54 12.59
N ALA A 549 13.28 23.42 11.67
CA ALA A 549 12.71 24.73 12.00
C ALA A 549 11.17 24.76 12.00
N GLY A 550 10.50 23.69 11.57
CA GLY A 550 9.05 23.61 11.45
C GLY A 550 8.29 23.37 12.77
N PRO A 551 6.95 23.22 12.71
CA PRO A 551 6.06 23.03 13.86
C PRO A 551 6.39 21.78 14.67
N TYR A 552 6.90 20.74 14.01
CA TYR A 552 7.40 19.52 14.62
C TYR A 552 8.86 19.28 14.26
N TYR A 553 9.50 18.38 14.99
CA TYR A 553 10.83 17.87 14.68
C TYR A 553 10.90 16.38 14.99
N ILE A 554 11.79 15.67 14.30
CA ILE A 554 12.06 14.27 14.58
C ILE A 554 12.84 14.20 15.89
N SER A 555 12.23 13.61 16.92
CA SER A 555 12.85 13.46 18.23
C SER A 555 13.61 12.15 18.38
N SER A 556 13.19 11.10 17.66
CA SER A 556 13.89 9.80 17.64
C SER A 556 13.45 8.96 16.44
N ILE A 557 14.39 8.17 15.91
CA ILE A 557 14.14 7.06 14.97
C ILE A 557 14.70 5.80 15.64
N GLN A 558 13.84 4.79 15.87
CA GLN A 558 14.19 3.55 16.55
C GLN A 558 13.41 2.38 15.97
N GLY A 559 14.11 1.45 15.31
CA GLY A 559 13.48 0.29 14.67
C GLY A 559 12.42 0.73 13.66
N ASP A 560 11.20 0.23 13.83
CA ASP A 560 10.03 0.52 13.00
C ASP A 560 9.33 1.85 13.35
N ARG A 561 9.91 2.68 14.23
CA ARG A 561 9.22 3.85 14.79
C ARG A 561 9.98 5.15 14.62
N THR A 562 9.30 6.14 14.03
CA THR A 562 9.75 7.54 13.95
C THR A 562 8.84 8.43 14.80
N VAL A 563 9.42 9.19 15.73
CA VAL A 563 8.67 10.00 16.70
C VAL A 563 8.92 11.48 16.47
N LEU A 564 7.86 12.21 16.14
CA LEU A 564 7.85 13.66 16.04
C LEU A 564 7.29 14.27 17.33
N LYS A 565 7.93 15.35 17.80
CA LYS A 565 7.43 16.21 18.87
C LYS A 565 7.27 17.62 18.37
N ARG A 566 6.42 18.41 19.04
CA ARG A 566 6.33 19.85 18.76
C ARG A 566 7.71 20.48 18.89
N ASN A 567 8.10 21.31 17.93
CA ASN A 567 9.27 22.15 18.08
C ASN A 567 8.94 23.26 19.09
N PRO A 568 9.55 23.28 20.29
CA PRO A 568 9.25 24.28 21.30
C PRO A 568 9.66 25.70 20.85
N ASN A 569 10.56 25.80 19.86
CA ASN A 569 11.07 27.07 19.36
C ASN A 569 10.34 27.57 18.09
N TYR A 570 9.30 26.86 17.63
CA TYR A 570 8.52 27.29 16.46
C TYR A 570 7.55 28.42 16.83
N SER A 571 7.70 29.56 16.15
CA SER A 571 6.88 30.77 16.33
C SER A 571 6.03 31.12 15.11
N GLY A 572 6.02 30.24 14.09
CA GLY A 572 5.24 30.44 12.87
C GLY A 572 3.74 30.14 13.03
N PRO A 573 2.93 30.41 11.99
CA PRO A 573 1.47 30.38 12.08
C PRO A 573 0.87 28.98 11.96
N ARG A 574 1.64 27.98 11.53
CA ARG A 574 1.09 26.65 11.24
C ARG A 574 0.70 25.88 12.50
N PRO A 575 -0.38 25.08 12.44
CA PRO A 575 -0.91 24.40 13.61
C PRO A 575 0.05 23.29 14.10
N ARG A 576 0.04 23.08 15.41
CA ARG A 576 0.77 22.01 16.08
C ARG A 576 -0.04 21.43 17.24
N ARG A 577 -1.22 20.86 16.94
CA ARG A 577 -2.19 20.42 17.95
C ARG A 577 -1.77 19.16 18.69
N ALA A 578 -1.18 18.18 18.00
CA ALA A 578 -0.67 16.99 18.67
C ALA A 578 0.59 17.35 19.48
N GLU A 579 0.73 16.80 20.68
CA GLU A 579 1.99 16.89 21.44
C GLU A 579 3.05 15.98 20.82
N ARG A 580 2.60 14.85 20.26
CA ARG A 580 3.45 13.84 19.64
C ARG A 580 2.79 13.20 18.42
N ILE A 581 3.56 12.97 17.36
CA ILE A 581 3.13 12.17 16.21
C ILE A 581 4.07 10.96 16.13
N VAL A 582 3.52 9.75 16.00
CA VAL A 582 4.28 8.50 15.97
C VAL A 582 3.99 7.77 14.68
N TYR A 583 4.99 7.66 13.81
CA TYR A 583 4.97 6.78 12.65
C TYR A 583 5.40 5.37 13.06
N THR A 584 4.65 4.36 12.64
CA THR A 584 5.01 2.94 12.75
C THR A 584 5.02 2.34 11.35
N ASN A 585 6.15 1.75 10.97
CA ASN A 585 6.37 1.15 9.66
C ASN A 585 6.02 -0.36 9.68
N ASP A 586 5.99 -0.98 8.49
CA ASP A 586 5.86 -2.42 8.29
C ASP A 586 4.56 -3.04 8.82
N ILE A 587 3.46 -2.28 8.82
CA ILE A 587 2.11 -2.82 9.12
C ILE A 587 1.34 -2.92 7.80
N PRO A 588 1.11 -4.13 7.26
CA PRO A 588 0.39 -4.30 6.00
C PRO A 588 -0.93 -3.52 5.98
N THR A 589 -1.22 -2.83 4.87
CA THR A 589 -2.40 -1.96 4.72
C THR A 589 -3.71 -2.60 5.19
N PRO A 590 -4.02 -3.87 4.90
CA PRO A 590 -5.23 -4.52 5.42
C PRO A 590 -5.34 -4.52 6.95
N SER A 591 -4.25 -4.81 7.67
CA SER A 591 -4.18 -4.78 9.13
C SER A 591 -4.29 -3.34 9.64
N ALA A 592 -3.57 -2.41 9.00
CA ALA A 592 -3.64 -1.00 9.34
C ALA A 592 -5.08 -0.43 9.23
N VAL A 593 -5.87 -0.86 8.24
CA VAL A 593 -7.28 -0.46 8.09
C VAL A 593 -8.12 -0.89 9.29
N GLY A 594 -8.02 -2.15 9.72
CA GLY A 594 -8.76 -2.64 10.90
C GLY A 594 -8.37 -1.85 12.16
N LEU A 595 -7.08 -1.58 12.33
CA LEU A 595 -6.59 -0.75 13.42
C LEU A 595 -7.05 0.71 13.34
N VAL A 596 -7.22 1.28 12.15
CA VAL A 596 -7.82 2.61 11.95
C VAL A 596 -9.30 2.63 12.34
N ASP A 597 -10.06 1.61 11.91
CA ASP A 597 -11.49 1.46 12.20
C ASP A 597 -11.76 1.37 13.72
N HIS A 598 -10.91 0.65 14.45
CA HIS A 598 -10.98 0.56 15.91
C HIS A 598 -10.31 1.75 16.64
N GLY A 599 -9.69 2.68 15.91
CA GLY A 599 -9.00 3.85 16.44
C GLY A 599 -7.74 3.52 17.26
N ALA A 600 -7.07 2.43 16.91
CA ALA A 600 -5.72 2.07 17.36
C ALA A 600 -4.62 2.77 16.53
N ILE A 601 -4.89 3.03 15.24
CA ILE A 601 -4.15 3.93 14.36
C ILE A 601 -5.05 5.13 14.04
N ASP A 602 -4.46 6.31 13.91
CA ASP A 602 -5.20 7.54 13.63
C ASP A 602 -5.18 7.89 12.13
N VAL A 603 -4.03 7.75 11.45
CA VAL A 603 -3.85 8.07 10.02
C VAL A 603 -3.15 6.92 9.29
N LEU A 604 -3.70 6.53 8.14
CA LEU A 604 -3.07 5.68 7.14
C LEU A 604 -2.89 6.48 5.84
N PRO A 605 -1.67 6.92 5.49
CA PRO A 605 -1.40 7.63 4.25
C PRO A 605 -1.46 6.67 3.05
N GLN A 606 -1.26 7.21 1.85
CA GLN A 606 -1.23 6.42 0.62
C GLN A 606 -0.23 5.25 0.70
N ASP A 607 -0.71 4.07 0.33
CA ASP A 607 0.09 2.86 0.16
C ASP A 607 0.79 2.87 -1.21
N PHE A 608 2.13 2.81 -1.21
CA PHE A 608 2.94 2.71 -2.44
C PHE A 608 3.39 1.28 -2.72
N ASP A 609 3.25 0.40 -1.74
CA ASP A 609 3.46 -1.03 -1.87
C ASP A 609 2.15 -1.62 -2.36
N ASN A 610 1.97 -1.51 -3.68
CA ASN A 610 0.94 -2.08 -4.57
C ASN A 610 0.59 -3.58 -4.39
N THR A 611 0.92 -4.17 -3.25
CA THR A 611 0.57 -5.51 -2.76
C THR A 611 -0.93 -5.65 -2.44
N THR A 612 -1.69 -4.56 -2.30
CA THR A 612 -3.14 -4.60 -2.02
C THR A 612 -3.95 -3.51 -2.74
N PRO A 613 -5.06 -3.86 -3.44
CA PRO A 613 -5.94 -2.89 -4.09
C PRO A 613 -6.92 -2.21 -3.11
N LEU A 614 -6.79 -2.38 -1.78
CA LEU A 614 -7.76 -1.87 -0.81
C LEU A 614 -7.94 -0.34 -0.83
N MET A 615 -6.84 0.38 -1.05
CA MET A 615 -6.82 1.85 -1.10
C MET A 615 -7.14 2.39 -2.50
N ASN A 616 -7.32 1.53 -3.51
CA ASN A 616 -7.61 1.97 -4.87
C ASN A 616 -8.97 2.68 -4.93
N PRO A 617 -9.07 3.78 -5.69
CA PRO A 617 -10.35 4.43 -5.97
C PRO A 617 -11.37 3.46 -6.58
N GLY A 618 -12.64 3.60 -6.18
CA GLY A 618 -13.70 2.66 -6.55
C GLY A 618 -13.60 1.28 -5.89
N GLY A 619 -12.54 1.00 -5.13
CA GLY A 619 -12.34 -0.22 -4.36
C GLY A 619 -13.23 -0.30 -3.11
N LEU A 620 -13.01 -1.34 -2.30
CA LEU A 620 -13.86 -1.64 -1.15
C LEU A 620 -13.94 -0.49 -0.13
N LEU A 621 -12.81 0.16 0.19
CA LEU A 621 -12.78 1.23 1.19
C LEU A 621 -13.47 2.51 0.71
N ASP A 622 -13.31 2.85 -0.57
CA ASP A 622 -14.00 3.98 -1.19
C ASP A 622 -15.52 3.75 -1.20
N GLN A 623 -15.97 2.56 -1.62
CA GLN A 623 -17.39 2.20 -1.58
C GLN A 623 -17.97 2.23 -0.16
N ARG A 624 -17.20 1.76 0.84
CA ARG A 624 -17.62 1.69 2.25
C ARG A 624 -17.64 3.05 2.94
N ALA A 625 -16.60 3.86 2.73
CA ALA A 625 -16.31 5.03 3.57
C ALA A 625 -15.76 6.25 2.82
N GLY A 626 -15.77 6.22 1.47
CA GLY A 626 -15.36 7.33 0.62
C GLY A 626 -16.46 8.35 0.36
N PRO A 627 -16.19 9.43 -0.38
CA PRO A 627 -17.09 10.57 -0.55
C PRO A 627 -18.50 10.21 -1.05
N GLY A 628 -18.62 9.17 -1.89
CA GLY A 628 -19.90 8.70 -2.44
C GLY A 628 -20.66 7.70 -1.55
N SER A 629 -20.09 7.29 -0.42
CA SER A 629 -20.63 6.22 0.42
C SER A 629 -21.79 6.68 1.33
N PRO A 630 -22.65 5.74 1.80
CA PRO A 630 -23.61 6.02 2.86
C PRO A 630 -22.96 6.56 4.15
N ALA A 631 -21.75 6.08 4.49
CA ALA A 631 -21.02 6.55 5.66
C ALA A 631 -20.63 8.03 5.55
N ALA A 632 -20.17 8.48 4.37
CA ALA A 632 -19.86 9.88 4.14
C ALA A 632 -21.09 10.78 4.25
N ARG A 633 -22.25 10.36 3.68
CA ARG A 633 -23.53 11.08 3.84
C ARG A 633 -23.97 11.20 5.30
N ALA A 634 -23.59 10.25 6.15
CA ALA A 634 -23.83 10.28 7.59
C ALA A 634 -22.74 11.03 8.39
N GLY A 635 -21.83 11.76 7.74
CA GLY A 635 -20.73 12.48 8.40
C GLY A 635 -19.61 11.60 8.95
N LYS A 636 -19.56 10.32 8.53
CA LYS A 636 -18.60 9.29 8.96
C LYS A 636 -17.62 8.91 7.85
N GLN A 637 -17.27 9.85 6.97
CA GLN A 637 -16.26 9.61 5.93
C GLN A 637 -14.90 9.30 6.58
N GLN A 638 -14.25 8.24 6.10
CA GLN A 638 -12.92 7.83 6.55
C GLN A 638 -11.93 7.71 5.38
N TYR A 639 -12.41 7.46 4.16
CA TYR A 639 -11.59 7.40 2.96
C TYR A 639 -11.61 8.74 2.22
N TYR A 640 -10.43 9.31 1.96
CA TYR A 640 -10.26 10.63 1.39
C TYR A 640 -9.37 10.56 0.15
N PRO A 641 -9.96 10.46 -1.06
CA PRO A 641 -9.20 10.46 -2.30
C PRO A 641 -8.72 11.87 -2.66
N TYR A 642 -7.53 11.97 -3.24
CA TYR A 642 -6.95 13.21 -3.74
C TYR A 642 -6.13 12.95 -5.01
N LYS A 643 -6.11 13.94 -5.90
CA LYS A 643 -5.44 13.81 -7.20
C LYS A 643 -3.93 13.87 -7.02
N ALA A 644 -3.21 12.93 -7.62
CA ALA A 644 -1.77 12.89 -7.59
C ALA A 644 -1.19 13.52 -8.87
N PRO A 645 0.01 14.14 -8.79
CA PRO A 645 0.68 14.72 -9.95
C PRO A 645 1.41 13.63 -10.76
N VAL A 646 0.68 12.59 -11.16
CA VAL A 646 1.17 11.43 -11.89
C VAL A 646 0.11 11.02 -12.92
N LEU A 647 0.54 10.60 -14.11
CA LEU A 647 -0.33 10.17 -15.19
C LEU A 647 0.21 8.93 -15.89
N ASP A 648 -0.71 8.28 -16.60
CA ASP A 648 -0.47 7.18 -17.51
C ASP A 648 -0.71 7.58 -18.96
N ALA A 649 0.20 7.17 -19.84
CA ALA A 649 0.11 7.48 -21.27
C ALA A 649 0.62 6.35 -22.16
N ILE A 650 0.21 6.42 -23.43
CA ILE A 650 0.77 5.63 -24.53
C ILE A 650 1.58 6.56 -25.41
N VAL A 651 2.87 6.31 -25.55
CA VAL A 651 3.75 7.05 -26.48
C VAL A 651 3.55 6.52 -27.90
N PHE A 652 3.44 7.44 -28.85
CA PHE A 652 3.50 7.14 -30.28
C PHE A 652 4.93 7.28 -30.78
N ASN A 653 5.52 6.19 -31.29
CA ASN A 653 6.87 6.24 -31.86
C ASN A 653 6.83 6.82 -33.28
N THR A 654 7.12 8.12 -33.44
CA THR A 654 7.10 8.76 -34.76
C THR A 654 8.30 8.43 -35.64
N ARG A 655 9.27 7.62 -35.18
CA ARG A 655 10.29 7.09 -36.09
C ARG A 655 9.70 6.02 -37.00
N ARG A 656 8.61 5.37 -36.57
CA ARG A 656 7.93 4.31 -37.31
C ARG A 656 6.94 4.89 -38.33
N PRO A 657 6.80 4.28 -39.53
CA PRO A 657 5.97 4.83 -40.61
C PRO A 657 4.53 5.13 -40.20
N LEU A 658 3.89 4.24 -39.43
CA LEU A 658 2.47 4.36 -39.07
C LEU A 658 2.15 5.64 -38.29
N PHE A 659 2.94 5.95 -37.27
CA PHE A 659 2.69 7.10 -36.39
C PHE A 659 3.54 8.33 -36.72
N ARG A 660 4.23 8.36 -37.88
CA ARG A 660 4.69 9.64 -38.47
C ARG A 660 3.49 10.54 -38.79
N ASP A 661 2.40 9.95 -39.27
CA ASP A 661 1.16 10.65 -39.59
C ASP A 661 0.41 11.09 -38.31
N VAL A 662 0.17 12.39 -38.20
CA VAL A 662 -0.59 12.98 -37.10
C VAL A 662 -2.07 12.56 -37.11
N HIS A 663 -2.65 12.29 -38.27
CA HIS A 663 -4.04 11.86 -38.37
C HIS A 663 -4.22 10.48 -37.75
N LEU A 664 -3.29 9.56 -37.96
CA LEU A 664 -3.32 8.23 -37.33
C LEU A 664 -3.10 8.29 -35.81
N ARG A 665 -2.20 9.15 -35.31
CA ARG A 665 -2.05 9.35 -33.86
C ARG A 665 -3.34 9.89 -33.22
N ARG A 666 -3.97 10.89 -33.87
CA ARG A 666 -5.26 11.45 -33.41
C ARG A 666 -6.38 10.42 -33.52
N ALA A 667 -6.42 9.62 -34.59
CA ALA A 667 -7.40 8.56 -34.77
C ALA A 667 -7.34 7.56 -33.60
N VAL A 668 -6.13 7.11 -33.23
CA VAL A 668 -5.94 6.28 -32.04
C VAL A 668 -6.45 7.01 -30.80
N SER A 669 -6.02 8.25 -30.55
CA SER A 669 -6.46 8.99 -29.36
C SER A 669 -7.98 9.18 -29.26
N TYR A 670 -8.74 9.24 -30.36
CA TYR A 670 -10.21 9.26 -30.34
C TYR A 670 -10.84 7.87 -30.14
N ALA A 671 -10.14 6.79 -30.52
CA ALA A 671 -10.63 5.42 -30.44
C ALA A 671 -10.41 4.74 -29.08
N LEU A 672 -9.49 5.27 -28.25
CA LEU A 672 -9.15 4.69 -26.95
C LEU A 672 -10.32 4.75 -25.96
N ASP A 673 -10.60 3.62 -25.33
CA ASP A 673 -11.46 3.54 -24.15
C ASP A 673 -10.65 3.91 -22.90
N ARG A 674 -10.51 5.22 -22.67
CA ARG A 674 -9.77 5.77 -21.52
C ARG A 674 -10.33 5.31 -20.19
N ARG A 675 -11.64 5.09 -20.10
CA ARG A 675 -12.28 4.58 -18.89
C ARG A 675 -11.83 3.16 -18.59
N ALA A 676 -11.82 2.28 -19.58
CA ALA A 676 -11.33 0.91 -19.42
C ALA A 676 -9.83 0.86 -19.09
N LEU A 677 -9.03 1.74 -19.72
CA LEU A 677 -7.58 1.83 -19.46
C LEU A 677 -7.28 2.37 -18.05
N ALA A 678 -7.87 3.50 -17.65
CA ALA A 678 -7.65 4.11 -16.33
C ALA A 678 -8.14 3.21 -15.18
N ALA A 679 -9.26 2.49 -15.39
CA ALA A 679 -9.79 1.55 -14.40
C ALA A 679 -8.82 0.40 -14.06
N ALA A 680 -7.83 0.11 -14.89
CA ALA A 680 -6.82 -0.92 -14.59
C ALA A 680 -5.89 -0.52 -13.43
N PHE A 681 -5.72 0.78 -13.18
CA PHE A 681 -4.92 1.33 -12.08
C PHE A 681 -5.77 1.98 -10.99
N GLY A 682 -7.08 2.09 -11.18
CA GLY A 682 -7.95 2.88 -10.29
C GLY A 682 -7.84 4.39 -10.54
N ASP A 683 -7.36 4.77 -11.72
CA ASP A 683 -7.11 6.16 -12.09
C ASP A 683 -8.37 6.89 -12.56
N THR A 684 -8.31 8.22 -12.58
CA THR A 684 -9.31 9.05 -13.25
C THR A 684 -8.98 9.13 -14.74
N PRO A 685 -9.94 8.92 -15.67
CA PRO A 685 -9.69 9.11 -17.10
C PRO A 685 -9.15 10.51 -17.39
N ALA A 686 -8.08 10.60 -18.19
CA ALA A 686 -7.40 11.85 -18.51
C ALA A 686 -6.92 11.89 -19.97
N ASP A 687 -6.77 13.09 -20.52
CA ASP A 687 -6.43 13.34 -21.92
C ASP A 687 -5.45 14.52 -22.10
N GLN A 688 -4.76 14.93 -21.03
CA GLN A 688 -3.85 16.08 -21.00
C GLN A 688 -2.57 15.77 -20.22
N LEU A 689 -1.46 16.43 -20.55
CA LEU A 689 -0.16 16.18 -19.94
C LEU A 689 -0.03 16.77 -18.54
N VAL A 690 -0.66 17.90 -18.27
CA VAL A 690 -0.64 18.48 -16.93
C VAL A 690 -1.88 18.00 -16.18
N PRO A 691 -1.76 17.10 -15.19
CA PRO A 691 -2.92 16.47 -14.58
C PRO A 691 -3.75 17.49 -13.79
N PRO A 692 -5.05 17.22 -13.54
CA PRO A 692 -5.91 18.12 -12.76
C PRO A 692 -5.55 18.22 -11.26
N ALA A 693 -4.46 17.58 -10.84
CA ALA A 693 -3.84 17.77 -9.53
C ALA A 693 -3.22 19.17 -9.38
N PHE A 694 -2.93 19.87 -10.49
CA PHE A 694 -2.39 21.22 -10.47
C PHE A 694 -3.50 22.27 -10.49
N HIS A 695 -3.42 23.23 -9.56
CA HIS A 695 -4.38 24.32 -9.53
C HIS A 695 -4.34 25.13 -10.83
N GLY A 696 -5.54 25.43 -11.38
CA GLY A 696 -5.69 26.15 -12.64
C GLY A 696 -5.66 25.27 -13.89
N PHE A 697 -5.50 23.95 -13.74
CA PHE A 697 -5.63 22.95 -14.81
C PHE A 697 -6.91 22.12 -14.60
N PRO A 698 -8.03 22.45 -15.25
CA PRO A 698 -9.24 21.64 -15.17
C PRO A 698 -9.04 20.28 -15.86
N ALA A 699 -9.99 19.36 -15.73
CA ALA A 699 -10.03 18.15 -16.55
C ALA A 699 -10.03 18.52 -18.04
N GLY A 700 -9.24 17.79 -18.84
CA GLY A 700 -9.03 18.12 -20.24
C GLY A 700 -10.26 17.85 -21.10
N ARG A 701 -10.21 18.39 -22.31
CA ARG A 701 -11.29 18.37 -23.32
C ARG A 701 -10.74 18.14 -24.75
N SER A 702 -9.52 17.64 -24.85
CA SER A 702 -8.82 17.37 -26.10
C SER A 702 -9.34 16.11 -26.78
N TYR A 703 -9.69 15.09 -26.00
CA TYR A 703 -10.23 13.81 -26.46
C TYR A 703 -11.37 13.33 -25.55
N PRO A 704 -12.27 12.46 -26.05
CA PRO A 704 -13.34 11.90 -25.23
C PRO A 704 -12.82 11.12 -24.03
N LEU A 705 -13.39 11.40 -22.85
CA LEU A 705 -13.08 10.71 -21.59
C LEU A 705 -14.10 9.61 -21.25
N ASP A 706 -15.39 9.80 -21.60
CA ASP A 706 -16.48 8.90 -21.20
C ASP A 706 -16.61 7.67 -22.09
N ARG A 707 -16.42 7.84 -23.40
CA ARG A 707 -16.51 6.77 -24.42
C ARG A 707 -15.72 7.12 -25.69
N PRO A 708 -15.23 6.11 -26.43
CA PRO A 708 -14.57 6.34 -27.72
C PRO A 708 -15.45 7.09 -28.74
N ASP A 709 -14.84 7.97 -29.54
CA ASP A 709 -15.46 8.57 -30.74
C ASP A 709 -14.94 7.86 -32.00
N LEU A 710 -15.56 6.72 -32.29
CA LEU A 710 -15.19 5.88 -33.44
C LEU A 710 -15.50 6.55 -34.78
N ALA A 711 -16.46 7.46 -34.84
CA ALA A 711 -16.80 8.15 -36.08
C ALA A 711 -15.67 9.10 -36.50
N THR A 712 -15.21 9.95 -35.57
CA THR A 712 -14.04 10.82 -35.79
C THR A 712 -12.78 9.99 -36.00
N ALA A 713 -12.58 8.93 -35.21
CA ALA A 713 -11.40 8.07 -35.34
C ALA A 713 -11.31 7.39 -36.72
N ARG A 714 -12.41 6.83 -37.25
CA ARG A 714 -12.44 6.22 -38.59
C ARG A 714 -12.22 7.24 -39.69
N ARG A 715 -12.81 8.44 -39.57
CA ARG A 715 -12.59 9.54 -40.53
C ARG A 715 -11.12 9.93 -40.59
N LEU A 716 -10.44 10.01 -39.45
CA LEU A 716 -9.02 10.35 -39.37
C LEU A 716 -8.11 9.19 -39.80
N ALA A 717 -8.49 7.95 -39.52
CA ALA A 717 -7.73 6.78 -39.96
C ALA A 717 -7.84 6.55 -41.47
N GLY A 718 -8.96 6.95 -42.09
CA GLY A 718 -9.24 6.71 -43.50
C GLY A 718 -9.45 5.23 -43.83
N GLY A 719 -9.58 4.91 -45.12
CA GLY A 719 -9.69 3.54 -45.60
C GLY A 719 -8.33 2.81 -45.61
N GLY A 720 -8.30 1.55 -45.17
CA GLY A 720 -7.12 0.69 -45.26
C GLY A 720 -6.82 -0.10 -43.99
N LYS A 721 -6.43 -1.37 -44.15
CA LYS A 721 -5.97 -2.22 -43.04
C LYS A 721 -4.51 -1.89 -42.73
N ARG A 722 -4.22 -1.66 -41.45
CA ARG A 722 -2.88 -1.32 -40.97
C ARG A 722 -2.48 -2.25 -39.83
N HIS A 723 -1.18 -2.36 -39.59
CA HIS A 723 -0.62 -3.16 -38.50
C HIS A 723 0.26 -2.29 -37.60
N ALA A 724 0.10 -2.45 -36.30
CA ALA A 724 0.89 -1.78 -35.26
C ALA A 724 1.47 -2.81 -34.28
N VAL A 725 2.62 -2.48 -33.70
CA VAL A 725 3.26 -3.25 -32.64
C VAL A 725 3.23 -2.45 -31.35
N ILE A 726 2.74 -3.06 -30.26
CA ILE A 726 2.82 -2.50 -28.91
C ILE A 726 3.83 -3.27 -28.07
N ALA A 727 4.73 -2.55 -27.39
CA ALA A 727 5.68 -3.14 -26.46
C ALA A 727 5.18 -3.05 -25.00
N ILE A 728 5.33 -4.15 -24.25
CA ILE A 728 5.03 -4.23 -22.81
C ILE A 728 6.23 -4.77 -22.03
N CYS A 729 6.41 -4.33 -20.78
CA CYS A 729 7.52 -4.76 -19.92
C CYS A 729 7.19 -4.59 -18.42
N GLY A 730 7.66 -5.51 -17.58
CA GLY A 730 7.76 -5.34 -16.12
C GLY A 730 6.47 -5.44 -15.29
N ASP A 731 5.31 -5.04 -15.81
CA ASP A 731 4.06 -4.97 -15.04
C ASP A 731 3.00 -5.98 -15.53
N ALA A 732 2.48 -6.79 -14.61
CA ALA A 732 1.51 -7.86 -14.87
C ALA A 732 0.16 -7.37 -15.41
N ARG A 733 -0.16 -6.07 -15.28
CA ARG A 733 -1.40 -5.47 -15.80
C ARG A 733 -1.31 -5.16 -17.30
N LEU A 734 -0.10 -4.96 -17.84
CA LEU A 734 0.08 -4.51 -19.23
C LEU A 734 -0.49 -5.43 -20.30
N PRO A 735 -0.47 -6.77 -20.19
CA PRO A 735 -1.15 -7.63 -21.16
C PRO A 735 -2.65 -7.30 -21.29
N LYS A 736 -3.32 -6.96 -20.18
CA LYS A 736 -4.73 -6.56 -20.17
C LYS A 736 -4.93 -5.22 -20.87
N LEU A 737 -4.10 -4.22 -20.57
CA LEU A 737 -4.18 -2.92 -21.25
C LEU A 737 -3.88 -3.04 -22.75
N ALA A 738 -2.88 -3.84 -23.14
CA ALA A 738 -2.57 -4.09 -24.54
C ALA A 738 -3.74 -4.77 -25.27
N ALA A 739 -4.49 -5.65 -24.60
CA ALA A 739 -5.70 -6.24 -25.16
C ALA A 739 -6.82 -5.22 -25.38
N ILE A 740 -7.00 -4.26 -24.46
CA ILE A 740 -7.95 -3.13 -24.63
C ILE A 740 -7.54 -2.30 -25.85
N VAL A 741 -6.28 -1.86 -25.92
CA VAL A 741 -5.76 -1.09 -27.06
C VAL A 741 -5.94 -1.86 -28.37
N ARG A 742 -5.64 -3.16 -28.41
CA ARG A 742 -5.85 -4.00 -29.59
C ARG A 742 -7.31 -4.02 -30.04
N SER A 743 -8.25 -4.15 -29.10
CA SER A 743 -9.69 -4.11 -29.38
C SER A 743 -10.12 -2.73 -29.91
N ASP A 744 -9.65 -1.66 -29.28
CA ASP A 744 -9.98 -0.28 -29.66
C ASP A 744 -9.52 0.05 -31.07
N LEU A 745 -8.27 -0.32 -31.40
CA LEU A 745 -7.63 -0.04 -32.69
C LEU A 745 -8.21 -0.90 -33.82
N ALA A 746 -8.64 -2.14 -33.54
CA ALA A 746 -9.28 -2.99 -34.54
C ALA A 746 -10.56 -2.34 -35.10
N ARG A 747 -11.32 -1.60 -34.26
CA ARG A 747 -12.56 -0.90 -34.66
C ARG A 747 -12.33 0.26 -35.64
N ILE A 748 -11.08 0.67 -35.84
CA ILE A 748 -10.65 1.71 -36.78
C ILE A 748 -9.71 1.17 -37.88
N GLY A 749 -9.63 -0.16 -38.04
CA GLY A 749 -8.87 -0.80 -39.12
C GLY A 749 -7.38 -1.03 -38.83
N ILE A 750 -6.95 -0.93 -37.56
CA ILE A 750 -5.55 -1.15 -37.15
C ILE A 750 -5.47 -2.44 -36.32
N THR A 751 -4.82 -3.47 -36.85
CA THR A 751 -4.50 -4.69 -36.10
C THR A 751 -3.26 -4.47 -35.24
N VAL A 752 -3.23 -5.02 -34.01
CA VAL A 752 -2.12 -4.81 -33.07
C VAL A 752 -1.50 -6.13 -32.62
N SER A 753 -0.18 -6.27 -32.78
CA SER A 753 0.61 -7.34 -32.17
C SER A 753 1.28 -6.85 -30.88
N VAL A 754 1.33 -7.70 -29.86
CA VAL A 754 1.95 -7.40 -28.56
C VAL A 754 3.32 -8.06 -28.49
N VAL A 755 4.35 -7.29 -28.16
CA VAL A 755 5.71 -7.79 -27.92
C VAL A 755 6.06 -7.55 -26.45
N GLN A 756 6.43 -8.62 -25.75
CA GLN A 756 6.91 -8.52 -24.38
C GLN A 756 8.43 -8.37 -24.38
N ALA A 757 8.92 -7.25 -23.85
CA ALA A 757 10.35 -7.00 -23.74
C ALA A 757 10.94 -7.83 -22.60
N GLN A 758 12.15 -8.37 -22.81
CA GLN A 758 12.86 -9.17 -21.80
C GLN A 758 13.48 -8.31 -20.67
N GLN A 759 13.75 -7.02 -20.91
CA GLN A 759 14.32 -6.07 -19.95
C GLN A 759 13.67 -4.69 -20.12
N CYS A 760 13.52 -3.92 -19.03
CA CYS A 760 12.95 -2.57 -19.06
C CYS A 760 14.02 -1.51 -18.72
N PRO A 761 14.14 -0.41 -19.48
CA PRO A 761 13.58 -0.18 -20.80
C PRO A 761 14.25 -1.09 -21.87
N GLY A 762 13.46 -1.72 -22.75
CA GLY A 762 13.93 -2.68 -23.77
C GLY A 762 14.16 -2.08 -25.16
N ARG A 763 14.29 -2.92 -26.20
CA ARG A 763 14.39 -2.54 -27.65
C ARG A 763 13.08 -1.96 -28.20
N TYR A 764 12.70 -0.83 -27.63
CA TYR A 764 11.49 -0.06 -27.88
C TYR A 764 11.45 0.63 -29.25
N GLU A 765 12.58 0.67 -29.96
CA GLU A 765 12.68 1.20 -31.32
C GLU A 765 11.86 0.39 -32.34
N SER A 766 11.62 -0.89 -32.03
CA SER A 766 10.87 -1.82 -32.88
C SER A 766 9.34 -1.69 -32.75
N ALA A 767 8.85 -1.02 -31.72
CA ALA A 767 7.43 -0.86 -31.44
C ALA A 767 6.87 0.49 -31.93
N ASP A 768 5.61 0.47 -32.34
CA ASP A 768 4.86 1.65 -32.76
C ASP A 768 4.20 2.36 -31.56
N LEU A 769 3.80 1.58 -30.54
CA LEU A 769 3.18 2.05 -29.30
C LEU A 769 3.93 1.56 -28.07
N LEU A 770 4.03 2.41 -27.05
CA LEU A 770 4.71 2.12 -25.80
C LEU A 770 3.89 2.60 -24.62
N PHE A 771 3.65 1.72 -23.64
CA PHE A 771 3.11 2.18 -22.37
C PHE A 771 4.18 2.95 -21.59
N VAL A 772 3.77 4.12 -21.10
CA VAL A 772 4.56 4.96 -20.21
C VAL A 772 3.80 5.10 -18.90
N PHE A 773 4.39 4.54 -17.85
CA PHE A 773 3.91 4.65 -16.49
C PHE A 773 5.08 4.49 -15.50
N PRO A 774 5.13 5.26 -14.41
CA PRO A 774 4.41 6.52 -14.18
C PRO A 774 5.16 7.74 -14.76
N LEU A 775 4.48 8.66 -15.46
CA LEU A 775 5.01 10.01 -15.73
C LEU A 775 4.48 10.98 -14.67
N GLY A 776 5.37 11.61 -13.89
CA GLY A 776 4.94 12.48 -12.82
C GLY A 776 6.04 13.37 -12.26
N SER A 777 5.65 14.43 -11.56
CA SER A 777 6.59 15.31 -10.86
C SER A 777 5.98 15.85 -9.57
N ASN A 778 6.79 15.87 -8.52
CA ASN A 778 6.45 16.47 -7.24
C ASN A 778 6.80 17.96 -7.16
N GLU A 779 7.34 18.57 -8.22
CA GLU A 779 7.79 19.97 -8.26
C GLU A 779 6.67 20.99 -8.25
N ARG A 780 5.40 20.57 -8.28
CA ARG A 780 4.23 21.46 -8.19
C ARG A 780 4.22 22.58 -9.25
N ASP A 781 4.82 22.31 -10.41
CA ASP A 781 4.79 23.13 -11.62
C ASP A 781 4.38 22.31 -12.86
N PRO A 782 3.71 22.90 -13.87
CA PRO A 782 3.39 22.22 -15.14
C PRO A 782 4.60 21.93 -16.03
N ALA A 783 5.70 22.70 -15.94
CA ALA A 783 6.82 22.57 -16.87
C ALA A 783 7.49 21.18 -16.86
N PRO A 784 7.74 20.56 -15.70
CA PRO A 784 8.29 19.20 -15.64
C PRO A 784 7.50 18.15 -16.40
N PHE A 785 6.17 18.25 -16.52
CA PHE A 785 5.38 17.27 -17.28
C PHE A 785 5.67 17.35 -18.77
N LEU A 786 5.71 18.58 -19.30
CA LEU A 786 6.05 18.80 -20.70
C LEU A 786 7.52 18.44 -20.96
N ASP A 787 8.43 18.78 -20.06
CA ASP A 787 9.84 18.46 -20.21
C ASP A 787 10.09 16.94 -20.17
N GLN A 788 9.54 16.25 -19.17
CA GLN A 788 9.66 14.80 -19.07
C GLN A 788 9.05 14.10 -20.28
N ALA A 789 7.88 14.54 -20.74
CA ALA A 789 7.23 13.96 -21.91
C ALA A 789 8.09 14.12 -23.17
N LEU A 790 8.75 15.27 -23.35
CA LEU A 790 9.40 15.62 -24.61
C LEU A 790 10.91 15.31 -24.67
N HIS A 791 11.61 15.37 -23.53
CA HIS A 791 13.07 15.40 -23.49
C HIS A 791 13.71 14.32 -22.61
N SER A 792 12.98 13.68 -21.69
CA SER A 792 13.58 12.66 -20.83
C SER A 792 14.12 11.47 -21.65
N SER A 793 15.20 10.84 -21.16
CA SER A 793 15.78 9.65 -21.79
C SER A 793 14.84 8.44 -21.76
N VAL A 794 13.86 8.44 -20.84
CA VAL A 794 12.88 7.35 -20.69
C VAL A 794 11.68 7.54 -21.60
N TYR A 795 11.15 8.77 -21.73
CA TYR A 795 9.90 9.04 -22.47
C TYR A 795 10.14 9.80 -23.77
N GLY A 796 10.91 10.88 -23.72
CA GLY A 796 11.21 11.74 -24.86
C GLY A 796 12.03 11.04 -25.94
N SER A 797 12.92 10.12 -25.55
CA SER A 797 13.72 9.31 -26.49
C SER A 797 12.84 8.43 -27.40
N ALA A 798 11.71 7.91 -26.90
CA ALA A 798 10.80 7.03 -27.62
C ALA A 798 9.89 7.78 -28.61
N LEU A 799 9.60 9.07 -28.38
CA LEU A 799 8.71 9.87 -29.23
C LEU A 799 9.15 10.00 -30.69
N GLY A 800 10.45 10.04 -30.98
CA GLY A 800 10.95 10.31 -32.33
C GLY A 800 10.90 11.79 -32.75
N PRO A 801 11.11 12.09 -34.05
CA PRO A 801 11.07 13.46 -34.60
C PRO A 801 9.65 14.03 -34.62
N GLY A 802 9.50 15.33 -34.44
CA GLY A 802 8.21 16.01 -34.53
C GLY A 802 8.27 17.50 -34.23
N PRO A 803 7.16 18.24 -34.37
CA PRO A 803 7.13 19.69 -34.15
C PRO A 803 7.57 20.12 -32.75
N TRP A 804 7.42 19.26 -31.74
CA TRP A 804 7.89 19.48 -30.37
C TRP A 804 9.42 19.59 -30.24
N ARG A 805 10.19 19.08 -31.20
CA ARG A 805 11.66 19.25 -31.26
C ARG A 805 12.10 20.52 -31.99
N SER A 806 11.17 21.25 -32.62
CA SER A 806 11.50 22.44 -33.39
C SER A 806 12.07 23.56 -32.50
N ARG A 807 12.94 24.41 -33.07
CA ARG A 807 13.44 25.61 -32.38
C ARG A 807 12.28 26.53 -31.97
N ALA A 808 11.25 26.64 -32.80
CA ALA A 808 10.07 27.45 -32.52
C ALA A 808 9.30 26.94 -31.29
N PHE A 809 9.07 25.63 -31.17
CA PHE A 809 8.38 25.06 -30.02
C PHE A 809 9.22 25.19 -28.74
N ARG A 810 10.53 24.93 -28.81
CA ARG A 810 11.46 25.15 -27.69
C ARG A 810 11.42 26.61 -27.22
N ALA A 811 11.42 27.57 -28.14
CA ALA A 811 11.29 28.98 -27.79
C ALA A 811 9.94 29.34 -27.13
N GLN A 812 8.85 28.65 -27.49
CA GLN A 812 7.56 28.82 -26.80
C GLN A 812 7.60 28.27 -25.38
N LEU A 813 8.22 27.10 -25.18
CA LEU A 813 8.39 26.49 -23.86
C LEU A 813 9.27 27.36 -22.95
N GLU A 814 10.40 27.86 -23.46
CA GLU A 814 11.29 28.77 -22.71
C GLU A 814 10.59 30.09 -22.32
N ARG A 815 9.83 30.69 -23.24
CA ARG A 815 9.02 31.89 -22.92
C ARG A 815 7.98 31.60 -21.84
N ALA A 816 7.27 30.49 -21.93
CA ALA A 816 6.32 30.08 -20.89
C ALA A 816 7.04 29.81 -19.55
N GLY A 817 8.24 29.23 -19.60
CA GLY A 817 9.11 28.97 -18.47
C GLY A 817 9.56 30.23 -17.72
N ALA A 818 9.65 31.37 -18.38
CA ALA A 818 9.97 32.66 -17.75
C ALA A 818 8.76 33.37 -17.11
N LEU A 819 7.53 33.01 -17.49
CA LEU A 819 6.31 33.62 -16.95
C LEU A 819 6.02 33.14 -15.53
N ARG A 820 5.33 33.98 -14.75
CA ARG A 820 4.93 33.73 -13.35
C ARG A 820 3.40 33.84 -13.18
N GLY A 821 2.88 33.22 -12.12
CA GLY A 821 1.47 33.33 -11.74
C GLY A 821 0.49 32.90 -12.84
N GLN A 822 -0.64 33.59 -12.96
CA GLN A 822 -1.69 33.23 -13.93
C GLN A 822 -1.21 33.24 -15.39
N ALA A 823 -0.28 34.12 -15.77
CA ALA A 823 0.27 34.16 -17.12
C ALA A 823 1.04 32.86 -17.46
N ARG A 824 1.77 32.30 -16.48
CA ARG A 824 2.42 30.99 -16.59
C ARG A 824 1.40 29.90 -16.81
N THR A 825 0.41 29.79 -15.92
CA THR A 825 -0.66 28.78 -16.00
C THR A 825 -1.36 28.83 -17.35
N ALA A 826 -1.73 30.01 -17.83
CA ALA A 826 -2.37 30.19 -19.13
C ALA A 826 -1.47 29.79 -20.31
N ALA A 827 -0.16 30.09 -20.24
CA ALA A 827 0.78 29.71 -21.28
C ALA A 827 0.98 28.19 -21.35
N PHE A 828 1.14 27.52 -20.20
CA PHE A 828 1.29 26.06 -20.16
C PHE A 828 0.02 25.33 -20.56
N ARG A 829 -1.17 25.83 -20.21
CA ARG A 829 -2.44 25.29 -20.73
C ARG A 829 -2.49 25.31 -22.26
N ARG A 830 -2.13 26.43 -22.89
CA ARG A 830 -2.09 26.53 -24.36
C ARG A 830 -1.05 25.58 -24.98
N LEU A 831 0.08 25.38 -24.32
CA LEU A 831 1.12 24.44 -24.76
C LEU A 831 0.64 23.00 -24.65
N ASP A 832 -0.01 22.63 -23.55
CA ASP A 832 -0.60 21.31 -23.33
C ASP A 832 -1.68 21.01 -24.38
N GLU A 833 -2.66 21.91 -24.55
CA GLU A 833 -3.69 21.80 -25.60
C GLU A 833 -3.07 21.68 -27.01
N LYS A 834 -2.00 22.43 -27.29
CA LYS A 834 -1.27 22.33 -28.56
C LYS A 834 -0.59 20.97 -28.72
N LEU A 835 0.06 20.47 -27.67
CA LEU A 835 0.68 19.14 -27.69
C LEU A 835 -0.37 18.04 -27.86
N MET A 836 -1.48 18.10 -27.14
CA MET A 836 -2.56 17.12 -27.28
C MET A 836 -3.15 17.10 -28.68
N ARG A 837 -3.23 18.25 -29.39
CA ARG A 837 -3.59 18.28 -30.82
C ARG A 837 -2.54 17.66 -31.74
N LEU A 838 -1.25 17.77 -31.40
CA LEU A 838 -0.15 17.12 -32.13
C LEU A 838 -0.03 15.61 -31.81
N ALA A 839 -0.67 15.18 -30.73
CA ALA A 839 -0.73 13.80 -30.24
C ALA A 839 0.65 13.10 -30.21
N PRO A 840 1.66 13.62 -29.51
CA PRO A 840 2.93 12.89 -29.30
C PRO A 840 2.71 11.61 -28.48
N LEU A 841 1.71 11.65 -27.61
CA LEU A 841 1.27 10.58 -26.74
C LEU A 841 -0.24 10.68 -26.54
N ALA A 842 -0.85 9.56 -26.15
CA ALA A 842 -2.23 9.49 -25.71
C ALA A 842 -2.27 9.26 -24.20
N VAL A 843 -2.51 10.33 -23.44
CA VAL A 843 -2.84 10.20 -22.00
C VAL A 843 -4.16 9.46 -21.87
N TYR A 844 -4.24 8.56 -20.90
CA TYR A 844 -5.47 7.83 -20.59
C TYR A 844 -5.86 7.86 -19.11
N GLY A 845 -4.91 7.99 -18.18
CA GLY A 845 -5.16 7.97 -16.74
C GLY A 845 -4.42 9.08 -16.00
N SER A 846 -5.03 9.61 -14.94
CA SER A 846 -4.41 10.48 -13.94
C SER A 846 -4.60 9.82 -12.58
N TYR A 847 -3.49 9.71 -11.85
CA TYR A 847 -3.45 9.00 -10.58
C TYR A 847 -4.31 9.69 -9.54
N VAL A 848 -4.94 8.85 -8.72
CA VAL A 848 -5.62 9.26 -7.50
C VAL A 848 -5.02 8.48 -6.35
N TRP A 849 -4.56 9.20 -5.35
CA TRP A 849 -4.14 8.65 -4.08
C TRP A 849 -5.27 8.80 -3.05
N ALA A 850 -5.15 8.14 -1.92
CA ALA A 850 -6.11 8.23 -0.84
C ALA A 850 -5.45 8.11 0.52
N GLU A 851 -6.12 8.68 1.51
CA GLU A 851 -5.80 8.49 2.92
C GLU A 851 -6.99 7.87 3.63
N TYR A 852 -6.71 7.04 4.64
CA TYR A 852 -7.72 6.45 5.48
C TYR A 852 -7.56 6.95 6.92
N LEU A 853 -8.59 7.62 7.43
CA LEU A 853 -8.56 8.32 8.71
C LEU A 853 -9.46 7.65 9.74
N SER A 854 -9.02 7.63 10.99
CA SER A 854 -9.79 7.08 12.10
C SER A 854 -11.08 7.88 12.33
N PRO A 855 -12.20 7.23 12.74
CA PRO A 855 -13.43 7.95 13.09
C PRO A 855 -13.23 8.89 14.30
N LYS A 856 -12.16 8.70 15.08
CA LYS A 856 -11.79 9.55 16.22
C LYS A 856 -11.14 10.87 15.81
N LEU A 857 -10.82 11.10 14.53
CA LEU A 857 -10.15 12.32 14.09
C LEU A 857 -11.13 13.45 13.70
N GLY A 858 -10.83 14.65 14.18
CA GLY A 858 -11.45 15.93 13.81
C GLY A 858 -10.40 16.93 13.29
N CYS A 859 -10.80 18.20 13.19
CA CYS A 859 -9.93 19.31 12.77
C CYS A 859 -9.15 19.06 11.46
N LYS A 860 -9.79 18.39 10.50
CA LYS A 860 -9.16 17.97 9.24
C LYS A 860 -8.96 19.19 8.34
N ILE A 861 -7.70 19.53 8.04
CA ILE A 861 -7.33 20.49 7.00
C ILE A 861 -6.60 19.70 5.92
N PHE A 862 -7.15 19.65 4.71
CA PHE A 862 -6.48 19.08 3.55
C PHE A 862 -5.75 20.19 2.81
N GLN A 863 -4.45 20.02 2.62
CA GLN A 863 -3.62 21.04 2.01
C GLN A 863 -3.92 21.09 0.51
N ALA A 864 -4.34 22.24 -0.02
CA ALA A 864 -4.86 22.33 -1.39
C ALA A 864 -3.84 22.07 -2.51
N GLU A 865 -2.55 22.32 -2.28
CA GLU A 865 -1.46 22.08 -3.23
C GLU A 865 -0.95 20.62 -3.18
N TYR A 866 -0.86 20.04 -1.99
CA TYR A 866 -0.34 18.69 -1.81
C TYR A 866 -1.42 17.60 -1.85
N GLY A 867 -2.66 17.93 -1.47
CA GLY A 867 -3.83 17.05 -1.44
C GLY A 867 -4.00 16.22 -0.17
N PHE A 868 -2.93 16.01 0.61
CA PHE A 868 -2.98 15.24 1.86
C PHE A 868 -3.50 16.05 3.06
N VAL A 869 -3.88 15.36 4.14
CA VAL A 869 -4.23 15.99 5.41
C VAL A 869 -3.00 16.56 6.13
N ASP A 870 -3.11 17.78 6.65
CA ASP A 870 -2.09 18.37 7.53
C ASP A 870 -2.14 17.72 8.93
N LEU A 871 -1.07 17.03 9.28
CA LEU A 871 -0.92 16.38 10.59
C LEU A 871 -0.87 17.38 11.74
N GLY A 872 -0.41 18.60 11.50
CA GLY A 872 -0.36 19.66 12.50
C GLY A 872 -1.74 20.16 12.93
N ALA A 873 -2.70 20.14 12.00
CA ALA A 873 -4.08 20.58 12.20
C ALA A 873 -4.98 19.55 12.87
N LEU A 874 -4.70 18.25 12.72
CA LEU A 874 -5.54 17.16 13.24
C LEU A 874 -5.73 17.25 14.76
N CYS A 875 -6.91 16.86 15.24
CA CYS A 875 -7.24 16.73 16.65
C CYS A 875 -8.05 15.45 16.90
N LYS A 876 -8.07 14.94 18.14
CA LYS A 876 -8.99 13.86 18.50
C LYS A 876 -10.36 14.43 18.90
N ARG A 877 -11.42 13.81 18.41
CA ARG A 877 -12.79 14.06 18.86
C ARG A 877 -12.91 13.60 20.32
N SER A 878 -13.59 14.40 21.13
CA SER A 878 -13.89 14.08 22.53
C SER A 878 -14.86 12.91 22.65
#